data_AF-A0A0J8S3K8-F1
#
_entry.id   AF-A0A0J8S3K8-F1
#
_cell.length_a   1.000
_cell.length_b   1.000
_cell.length_c   1.000
_cell.angle_alpha   90.00
_cell.angle_beta   90.00
_cell.angle_gamma   90.00
#
_symmetry.space_group_name_H-M   'P 1'
#
loop_
_entity.id
_entity.type
_entity.pdbx_description
1 polymer ?
#
loop_
_entity_poly.entity_id
_entity_poly.type
_entity_poly.pdbx_seq_one_letter_code
_entity_poly.pdbx_strand_id
1 'polypeptide(L)'
;MAILKHDIGNNAVFLEVGPRGALAGPLRQIFAEASSPTPYVSAMTRNKDCTVSFLAAIGALYSLNVHVNLEAHFPTGTCLSGVPQYPWNHKGSYWYESRLSKEWRNRKYPYHDLLGSRCVAQPIPRYKHAVHMRPQSGREHHFPFCGHNVLADEAIRQEINAEEGFTVRNIIVSTALVISKGKPTEMIATFQLGCLTNSLNSKWWEFTVPSYNGRNWTKHCTREASAQYSPPEQAQDPDALPRKLNVRKWFEKMAKGGLNLGGSFQTLDMMASSTSEQQGMGHVVNGRQEDEANYYIHPTVLDATLQILGAAAVNGYARKTRTWLPTSIDKISLYRCTSDTITNVSAKLLSNYSVLGDGCCTCEGRKVVEAVGIRMSLADAASSGEVRDGHAAARCEWKPDIDFLDVNELFCAPVIRTDNSRLLEELGDICLLLSQSCFSESSSNTTLPHLQRHVAWIKSQSKLTPIRLPCTWTGLDNKTISARINSLLKQLEGTLAAPVASAIHQVCMNMDSLLSGKDLEDILPGRTLSNVYKYLGQLERKDPNLRILEIGTGSGVSLHREIIEDLTRTDGEILCAKYMLTTPGYLATETQEKLFPNMDFASLDICQDPIEQGFEEMEYDLVLAVHSLHKTKNAQESLANLRKLLRPDGRLFLQELCPSSRWVDYVLGALPTWWSGTEGGPIKPPYLSKEELELVLAAVGFGKPEAVVLDAEAPHQVTTSFVARPIHETPIKKVTVLVDEERSAVTHILNQLEKDGYEVIKCRLGDIPPAGQDMISLLDIEQPFFHDIDEARFLSFKTLLLGLQEHGSGMLWATHLIDIGCRDLRYAQVLGLARTIRTEQLADLAICQVDAFDNPKSIDRLLQVLAKFQSRQGDEELNPDFEWAIFNNRVQVARFHPFALTDELLVSDRPNEMATLNVRSPGRVNSLYYERHERKDLENDEVEVQVYSAGLNFRDILVALGIVELPVRLFGIEAAGMVTRVGADVSPDDLQVGDRVAGTMLIPYFTAIHSIVNVGRVTKGQSVLIHSACGGVGLAAIQVAQMLEAEFWQRRESQVLDGPLSHSEKNRIFNSRDKTFVDGVMRETKGVAWTSFSTRSQASSYMPHGVVLRNSEHYLKLESET
;
A
#
# COMPACT_ATOMS: atom_id res chain seq x y z
N MET A 1 89.84 -39.00 -51.62
CA MET A 1 90.38 -38.92 -50.24
C MET A 1 90.74 -37.49 -49.81
N ALA A 2 91.63 -36.76 -50.50
CA ALA A 2 92.05 -35.42 -50.06
C ALA A 2 90.91 -34.39 -49.89
N ILE A 3 89.98 -34.31 -50.87
CA ILE A 3 88.81 -33.42 -50.79
C ILE A 3 87.85 -33.78 -49.66
N LEU A 4 87.66 -35.08 -49.37
CA LEU A 4 86.78 -35.56 -48.28
C LEU A 4 87.34 -35.25 -46.88
N LYS A 5 88.66 -35.03 -46.77
CA LYS A 5 89.32 -34.64 -45.52
C LYS A 5 89.47 -33.12 -45.37
N HIS A 6 89.06 -32.35 -46.39
CA HIS A 6 89.03 -30.89 -46.36
C HIS A 6 87.67 -30.43 -45.82
N ASP A 7 87.60 -29.28 -45.14
CA ASP A 7 86.36 -28.75 -44.57
C ASP A 7 85.21 -28.58 -45.58
N ILE A 8 85.52 -28.35 -46.86
CA ILE A 8 84.54 -28.23 -47.95
C ILE A 8 83.87 -29.58 -48.23
N GLY A 9 84.56 -30.70 -48.00
CA GLY A 9 84.07 -32.05 -48.26
C GLY A 9 83.10 -32.60 -47.22
N ASN A 10 83.05 -32.05 -46.00
CA ASN A 10 82.20 -32.57 -44.92
C ASN A 10 80.70 -32.45 -45.22
N ASN A 11 80.28 -31.46 -46.01
CA ASN A 11 78.88 -31.25 -46.44
C ASN A 11 78.75 -31.09 -47.97
N ALA A 12 79.70 -31.63 -48.75
CA ALA A 12 79.64 -31.55 -50.20
C ALA A 12 78.57 -32.50 -50.78
N VAL A 13 78.08 -32.21 -51.98
CA VAL A 13 77.34 -33.17 -52.79
C VAL A 13 78.16 -33.43 -54.05
N PHE A 14 78.46 -34.71 -54.35
CA PHE A 14 79.25 -35.06 -55.52
C PHE A 14 78.35 -35.29 -56.72
N LEU A 15 78.39 -34.36 -57.69
CA LEU A 15 77.74 -34.50 -58.99
C LEU A 15 78.73 -35.04 -60.03
N GLU A 16 78.47 -36.22 -60.59
CA GLU A 16 79.23 -36.72 -61.74
C GLU A 16 78.63 -36.17 -63.05
N VAL A 17 79.39 -35.30 -63.72
CA VAL A 17 79.05 -34.78 -65.03
C VAL A 17 79.69 -35.66 -66.11
N GLY A 18 78.85 -36.43 -66.79
CA GLY A 18 79.27 -37.32 -67.88
C GLY A 18 78.08 -38.02 -68.52
N PRO A 19 78.26 -38.73 -69.65
CA PRO A 19 77.18 -39.41 -70.37
C PRO A 19 76.63 -40.66 -69.65
N ARG A 20 77.30 -41.09 -68.58
CA ARG A 20 76.88 -42.15 -67.65
C ARG A 20 77.60 -41.97 -66.31
N GLY A 21 77.02 -42.47 -65.21
CA GLY A 21 77.69 -42.60 -63.90
C GLY A 21 78.77 -43.69 -63.88
N ALA A 22 79.89 -43.46 -64.55
CA ALA A 22 81.01 -44.41 -64.61
C ALA A 22 81.81 -44.45 -63.29
N LEU A 23 81.82 -43.35 -62.54
CA LEU A 23 82.60 -43.21 -61.30
C LEU A 23 81.81 -43.59 -60.05
N ALA A 24 80.53 -43.94 -60.17
CA ALA A 24 79.67 -44.31 -59.05
C ALA A 24 80.24 -45.45 -58.17
N GLY A 25 80.76 -46.51 -58.81
CA GLY A 25 81.34 -47.67 -58.11
C GLY A 25 82.61 -47.30 -57.33
N PRO A 26 83.63 -46.74 -57.99
CA PRO A 26 84.84 -46.26 -57.31
C PRO A 26 84.55 -45.24 -56.21
N LEU A 27 83.67 -44.26 -56.45
CA LEU A 27 83.33 -43.24 -55.45
C LEU A 27 82.66 -43.84 -54.22
N ARG A 28 81.74 -44.81 -54.37
CA ARG A 28 81.14 -45.52 -53.23
C ARG A 28 82.18 -46.28 -52.40
N GLN A 29 83.14 -46.93 -53.05
CA GLN A 29 84.23 -47.61 -52.35
C GLN A 29 85.09 -46.60 -51.57
N ILE A 30 85.43 -45.46 -52.19
CA ILE A 30 86.19 -44.38 -51.55
C ILE A 30 85.41 -43.77 -50.36
N PHE A 31 84.10 -43.55 -50.49
CA PHE A 31 83.28 -43.03 -49.40
C PHE A 31 83.15 -44.02 -48.25
N ALA A 32 83.00 -45.32 -48.55
CA ALA A 32 82.99 -46.37 -47.53
C ALA A 32 84.35 -46.48 -46.80
N GLU A 33 85.46 -46.44 -47.52
CA GLU A 33 86.81 -46.44 -46.93
C GLU A 33 87.07 -45.19 -46.08
N ALA A 34 86.59 -44.02 -46.54
CA ALA A 34 86.66 -42.77 -45.79
C ALA A 34 85.60 -42.65 -44.67
N SER A 35 84.71 -43.63 -44.50
CA SER A 35 83.56 -43.60 -43.58
C SER A 35 82.70 -42.33 -43.70
N SER A 36 82.55 -41.82 -44.92
CA SER A 36 81.84 -40.56 -45.19
C SER A 36 80.45 -40.82 -45.76
N PRO A 37 79.37 -40.23 -45.18
CA PRO A 37 78.00 -40.42 -45.64
C PRO A 37 77.63 -39.53 -46.86
N THR A 38 78.61 -39.00 -47.58
CA THR A 38 78.38 -37.98 -48.61
C THR A 38 77.49 -38.47 -49.75
N PRO A 39 76.45 -37.70 -50.14
CA PRO A 39 75.59 -38.08 -51.23
C PRO A 39 76.28 -37.94 -52.59
N TYR A 40 75.97 -38.88 -53.49
CA TYR A 40 76.43 -38.91 -54.87
C TYR A 40 75.23 -38.87 -55.82
N VAL A 41 75.32 -38.01 -56.82
CA VAL A 41 74.31 -37.86 -57.88
C VAL A 41 75.03 -37.95 -59.24
N SER A 42 74.44 -38.65 -60.20
CA SER A 42 74.94 -38.70 -61.57
C SER A 42 74.06 -37.87 -62.48
N ALA A 43 74.66 -37.03 -63.33
CA ALA A 43 73.91 -36.17 -64.25
C ALA A 43 73.16 -36.96 -65.34
N MET A 44 73.69 -38.11 -65.77
CA MET A 44 73.08 -38.97 -66.78
C MET A 44 73.24 -40.45 -66.44
N THR A 45 72.25 -41.26 -66.77
CA THR A 45 72.27 -42.71 -66.56
C THR A 45 72.21 -43.46 -67.89
N ARG A 46 73.02 -44.51 -68.04
CA ARG A 46 73.06 -45.32 -69.28
C ARG A 46 71.71 -45.99 -69.53
N ASN A 47 71.29 -46.02 -70.81
CA ASN A 47 70.03 -46.61 -71.28
C ASN A 47 68.75 -45.98 -70.67
N LYS A 48 68.84 -44.73 -70.19
CA LYS A 48 67.68 -43.93 -69.77
C LYS A 48 67.59 -42.66 -70.60
N ASP A 49 66.38 -42.11 -70.69
CA ASP A 49 66.16 -40.80 -71.28
C ASP A 49 67.03 -39.74 -70.59
N CYS A 50 67.78 -38.97 -71.37
CA CYS A 50 68.73 -38.00 -70.84
C CYS A 50 68.03 -36.86 -70.10
N THR A 51 66.88 -36.41 -70.58
CA THR A 51 66.09 -35.32 -69.98
C THR A 51 65.55 -35.75 -68.62
N VAL A 52 64.96 -36.94 -68.55
CA VAL A 52 64.45 -37.50 -67.28
C VAL A 52 65.59 -37.72 -66.29
N SER A 53 66.73 -38.26 -66.76
CA SER A 53 67.89 -38.50 -65.90
C SER A 53 68.48 -37.21 -65.33
N PHE A 54 68.54 -36.17 -66.16
CA PHE A 54 69.06 -34.86 -65.77
C PHE A 54 68.12 -34.13 -64.80
N LEU A 55 66.81 -34.12 -65.08
CA LEU A 55 65.81 -33.53 -64.18
C LEU A 55 65.73 -34.28 -62.83
N ALA A 56 65.88 -35.61 -62.84
CA ALA A 56 65.97 -36.38 -61.61
C ALA A 56 67.24 -36.06 -60.81
N ALA A 57 68.38 -35.83 -61.49
CA ALA A 57 69.61 -35.36 -60.85
C ALA A 57 69.41 -33.98 -60.21
N ILE A 58 68.77 -33.04 -60.91
CA ILE A 58 68.40 -31.73 -60.37
C ILE A 58 67.48 -31.86 -59.15
N GLY A 59 66.44 -32.69 -59.22
CA GLY A 59 65.52 -32.93 -58.10
C GLY A 59 66.21 -33.55 -56.88
N ALA A 60 67.17 -34.45 -57.11
CA ALA A 60 67.99 -35.03 -56.06
C ALA A 60 68.91 -33.97 -55.42
N LEU A 61 69.56 -33.13 -56.23
CA LEU A 61 70.37 -32.00 -55.73
C LEU A 61 69.52 -31.03 -54.89
N TYR A 62 68.32 -30.67 -55.36
CA TYR A 62 67.39 -29.82 -54.61
C TYR A 62 66.96 -30.45 -53.28
N SER A 63 66.64 -31.76 -53.27
CA SER A 63 66.28 -32.50 -52.04
C SER A 63 67.44 -32.61 -51.05
N LEU A 64 68.68 -32.52 -51.54
CA LEU A 64 69.90 -32.44 -50.74
C LEU A 64 70.28 -31.00 -50.37
N ASN A 65 69.36 -30.04 -50.56
CA ASN A 65 69.51 -28.62 -50.22
C ASN A 65 70.62 -27.91 -51.03
N VAL A 66 70.95 -28.40 -52.22
CA VAL A 66 71.82 -27.69 -53.16
C VAL A 66 70.98 -26.62 -53.87
N HIS A 67 71.45 -25.38 -53.87
CA HIS A 67 70.75 -24.27 -54.52
C HIS A 67 70.78 -24.44 -56.05
N VAL A 68 69.68 -24.93 -56.62
CA VAL A 68 69.51 -25.03 -58.08
C VAL A 68 68.76 -23.78 -58.57
N ASN A 69 69.36 -23.07 -59.53
CA ASN A 69 68.67 -21.99 -60.21
C ASN A 69 67.70 -22.56 -61.26
N LEU A 70 66.43 -22.71 -60.89
CA LEU A 70 65.37 -23.21 -61.77
C LEU A 70 64.96 -22.18 -62.84
N GLU A 71 65.15 -20.89 -62.58
CA GLU A 71 64.84 -19.80 -63.53
C GLU A 71 65.71 -19.87 -64.79
N ALA A 72 66.96 -20.31 -64.65
CA ALA A 72 67.86 -20.56 -65.78
C ALA A 72 67.37 -21.68 -66.71
N HIS A 73 66.60 -22.65 -66.21
CA HIS A 73 66.13 -23.80 -66.98
C HIS A 73 64.69 -23.63 -67.49
N PHE A 74 63.88 -22.83 -66.79
CA PHE A 74 62.50 -22.49 -67.15
C PHE A 74 62.33 -20.95 -67.13
N PRO A 75 62.88 -20.23 -68.13
CA PRO A 75 62.91 -18.76 -68.14
C PRO A 75 61.54 -18.11 -68.31
N THR A 76 60.55 -18.86 -68.80
CA THR A 76 59.16 -18.41 -68.96
C THR A 76 58.22 -19.45 -68.35
N GLY A 77 57.67 -19.15 -67.18
CA GLY A 77 56.71 -20.01 -66.48
C GLY A 77 55.82 -19.22 -65.52
N THR A 78 54.59 -19.67 -65.33
CA THR A 78 53.63 -19.14 -64.35
C THR A 78 53.47 -20.12 -63.18
N CYS A 79 53.28 -19.60 -61.95
CA CYS A 79 53.10 -20.44 -60.77
C CYS A 79 51.73 -21.15 -60.79
N LEU A 80 51.71 -22.45 -60.49
CA LEU A 80 50.47 -23.24 -60.43
C LEU A 80 49.73 -22.92 -59.11
N SER A 81 48.61 -22.20 -59.19
CA SER A 81 47.74 -21.95 -58.03
C SER A 81 46.78 -23.13 -57.80
N GLY A 82 46.46 -23.44 -56.54
CA GLY A 82 45.49 -24.49 -56.18
C GLY A 82 46.07 -25.86 -55.77
N VAL A 83 47.38 -25.96 -55.51
CA VAL A 83 47.97 -27.15 -54.88
C VAL A 83 47.60 -27.22 -53.37
N PRO A 84 47.38 -28.42 -52.81
CA PRO A 84 47.08 -28.59 -51.38
C PRO A 84 48.14 -27.94 -50.51
N GLN A 85 47.71 -27.21 -49.47
CA GLN A 85 48.61 -26.62 -48.49
C GLN A 85 49.31 -27.70 -47.66
N TYR A 86 50.36 -27.29 -46.94
CA TYR A 86 51.11 -28.16 -46.04
C TYR A 86 50.18 -28.90 -45.05
N PRO A 87 50.13 -30.23 -45.06
CA PRO A 87 49.27 -30.99 -44.16
C PRO A 87 49.87 -31.04 -42.75
N TRP A 88 49.39 -30.16 -41.86
CA TRP A 88 49.81 -30.17 -40.46
C TRP A 88 49.51 -31.51 -39.78
N ASN A 89 50.42 -31.98 -38.93
CA ASN A 89 50.25 -33.24 -38.20
C ASN A 89 49.28 -33.07 -37.02
N HIS A 90 48.01 -33.41 -37.23
CA HIS A 90 46.95 -33.38 -36.21
C HIS A 90 46.76 -34.71 -35.44
N LYS A 91 47.75 -35.62 -35.42
CA LYS A 91 47.62 -36.92 -34.74
C LYS A 91 47.48 -36.82 -33.20
N GLY A 92 47.75 -35.66 -32.60
CA GLY A 92 47.50 -35.39 -31.18
C GLY A 92 46.84 -34.02 -30.98
N SER A 93 45.98 -33.91 -29.95
CA SER A 93 45.45 -32.62 -29.50
C SER A 93 46.44 -31.97 -28.53
N TYR A 94 46.87 -30.74 -28.84
CA TYR A 94 47.63 -29.89 -27.91
C TYR A 94 46.71 -29.02 -27.03
N TRP A 95 45.39 -29.22 -27.13
CA TRP A 95 44.38 -28.48 -26.37
C TRP A 95 43.90 -29.30 -25.16
N TYR A 96 44.17 -28.80 -23.95
CA TYR A 96 43.63 -29.32 -22.70
C TYR A 96 42.45 -28.43 -22.25
N GLU A 97 41.22 -28.93 -22.37
CA GLU A 97 40.03 -28.25 -21.85
C GLU A 97 39.85 -28.59 -20.36
N SER A 98 39.84 -27.57 -19.50
CA SER A 98 39.64 -27.77 -18.06
C SER A 98 38.22 -28.27 -17.77
N ARG A 99 38.05 -29.04 -16.69
CA ARG A 99 36.74 -29.52 -16.23
C ARG A 99 35.74 -28.36 -16.03
N LEU A 100 36.18 -27.23 -15.49
CA LEU A 100 35.35 -26.03 -15.30
C LEU A 100 34.80 -25.50 -16.62
N SER A 101 35.66 -25.36 -17.63
CA SER A 101 35.27 -24.89 -18.96
C SER A 101 34.29 -25.87 -19.62
N LYS A 102 34.58 -27.17 -19.53
CA LYS A 102 33.72 -28.23 -20.09
C LYS A 102 32.34 -28.29 -19.42
N GLU A 103 32.25 -28.23 -18.10
CA GLU A 103 30.98 -28.22 -17.36
C GLU A 103 30.20 -26.92 -17.59
N TRP A 104 30.87 -25.77 -17.69
CA TRP A 104 30.24 -24.49 -17.97
C TRP A 104 29.66 -24.41 -19.38
N ARG A 105 30.31 -25.04 -20.37
CA ARG A 105 29.85 -25.07 -21.77
C ARG A 105 28.77 -26.12 -22.03
N ASN A 106 28.84 -27.27 -21.36
CA ASN A 106 27.91 -28.39 -21.52
C ASN A 106 26.96 -28.52 -20.32
N ARG A 107 26.41 -27.42 -19.83
CA ARG A 107 25.48 -27.45 -18.69
C ARG A 107 24.23 -28.24 -19.06
N LYS A 108 23.77 -29.09 -18.15
CA LYS A 108 22.56 -29.92 -18.34
C LYS A 108 21.27 -29.09 -18.34
N TYR A 109 21.19 -28.09 -17.46
CA TYR A 109 20.03 -27.22 -17.33
C TYR A 109 20.39 -25.76 -17.68
N PRO A 110 19.47 -25.02 -18.34
CA PRO A 110 19.64 -23.59 -18.60
C PRO A 110 19.59 -22.77 -17.31
N TYR A 111 19.83 -21.46 -17.44
CA TYR A 111 19.61 -20.53 -16.33
C TYR A 111 18.13 -20.50 -15.96
N HIS A 112 17.81 -20.63 -14.68
CA HIS A 112 16.45 -20.57 -14.16
C HIS A 112 16.20 -19.22 -13.47
N ASP A 113 15.01 -18.64 -13.63
CA ASP A 113 14.72 -17.26 -13.21
C ASP A 113 14.73 -17.04 -11.70
N LEU A 114 14.37 -18.03 -10.88
CA LEU A 114 14.51 -17.96 -9.41
C LEU A 114 15.80 -18.58 -8.87
N LEU A 115 16.14 -19.81 -9.29
CA LEU A 115 17.29 -20.57 -8.77
C LEU A 115 18.64 -20.12 -9.36
N GLY A 116 18.65 -19.54 -10.56
CA GLY A 116 19.86 -19.16 -11.28
C GLY A 116 20.56 -20.36 -11.92
N SER A 117 21.89 -20.43 -11.76
CA SER A 117 22.71 -21.48 -12.38
C SER A 117 23.50 -22.28 -11.36
N ARG A 118 23.60 -23.59 -11.60
CA ARG A 118 24.41 -24.50 -10.78
C ARG A 118 25.89 -24.13 -10.88
N CYS A 119 26.54 -23.90 -9.74
CA CYS A 119 27.98 -23.65 -9.66
C CYS A 119 28.76 -24.90 -10.10
N VAL A 120 29.62 -24.76 -11.11
CA VAL A 120 30.44 -25.84 -11.66
C VAL A 120 31.48 -26.36 -10.66
N ALA A 121 31.86 -27.63 -10.79
CA ALA A 121 32.90 -28.31 -10.03
C ALA A 121 32.79 -28.25 -8.49
N GLN A 122 31.57 -28.14 -7.94
CA GLN A 122 31.30 -28.17 -6.49
C GLN A 122 30.62 -29.49 -6.09
N PRO A 123 31.14 -30.23 -5.09
CA PRO A 123 30.56 -31.51 -4.65
C PRO A 123 29.21 -31.33 -3.95
N ILE A 124 29.04 -30.21 -3.23
CA ILE A 124 27.77 -29.83 -2.62
C ILE A 124 26.98 -29.00 -3.63
N PRO A 125 25.69 -29.30 -3.87
CA PRO A 125 24.83 -28.48 -4.69
C PRO A 125 24.75 -27.03 -4.25
N ARG A 126 25.27 -26.16 -5.12
CA ARG A 126 25.24 -24.70 -4.95
C ARG A 126 24.75 -24.06 -6.23
N TYR A 127 23.81 -23.13 -6.08
CA TYR A 127 23.22 -22.35 -7.16
C TYR A 127 23.48 -20.88 -6.90
N LYS A 128 23.94 -20.18 -7.94
CA LYS A 128 24.17 -18.75 -7.89
C LYS A 128 23.18 -18.05 -8.81
N HIS A 129 22.49 -17.07 -8.25
CA HIS A 129 21.53 -16.24 -8.93
C HIS A 129 21.84 -14.76 -8.64
N ALA A 130 21.79 -13.92 -9.66
CA ALA A 130 21.98 -12.48 -9.51
C ALA A 130 20.62 -11.79 -9.72
N VAL A 131 19.89 -11.57 -8.62
CA VAL A 131 18.55 -10.97 -8.67
C VAL A 131 18.70 -9.52 -9.12
N HIS A 132 18.10 -9.15 -10.25
CA HIS A 132 18.08 -7.77 -10.72
C HIS A 132 16.66 -7.34 -11.08
N MET A 133 16.32 -6.08 -10.78
CA MET A 133 15.06 -5.50 -11.25
C MET A 133 15.22 -4.88 -12.63
N ARG A 134 14.19 -5.04 -13.47
CA ARG A 134 14.04 -4.19 -14.67
C ARG A 134 13.71 -2.75 -14.22
N PRO A 135 14.31 -1.72 -14.82
CA PRO A 135 14.19 -0.34 -14.35
C PRO A 135 12.83 0.27 -14.76
N GLN A 136 11.75 0.00 -14.01
CA GLN A 136 10.44 0.61 -14.31
C GLN A 136 9.71 1.25 -13.11
N SER A 137 10.13 1.07 -11.86
CA SER A 137 9.50 1.78 -10.72
C SER A 137 10.49 2.25 -9.65
N GLY A 138 10.12 3.27 -8.88
CA GLY A 138 10.96 3.94 -7.86
C GLY A 138 10.90 3.36 -6.44
N ARG A 139 10.24 2.22 -6.22
CA ARG A 139 10.03 1.61 -4.89
C ARG A 139 10.97 0.42 -4.66
N GLU A 140 11.26 0.10 -3.40
CA GLU A 140 11.96 -1.13 -2.99
C GLU A 140 11.00 -2.32 -3.09
N HIS A 141 11.49 -3.49 -3.54
CA HIS A 141 10.68 -4.70 -3.72
C HIS A 141 11.22 -5.83 -2.85
N HIS A 142 10.34 -6.70 -2.37
CA HIS A 142 10.70 -7.85 -1.54
C HIS A 142 10.59 -9.14 -2.36
N PHE A 143 11.56 -10.04 -2.19
CA PHE A 143 11.46 -11.38 -2.74
C PHE A 143 10.35 -12.16 -2.01
N PRO A 144 9.42 -12.82 -2.73
CA PRO A 144 8.24 -13.43 -2.12
C PRO A 144 8.62 -14.62 -1.22
N PHE A 145 7.85 -14.83 -0.14
CA PHE A 145 8.05 -15.97 0.76
C PHE A 145 7.97 -17.29 -0.02
N CYS A 146 6.92 -17.45 -0.85
CA CYS A 146 6.70 -18.62 -1.69
C CYS A 146 7.84 -18.90 -2.69
N GLY A 147 8.62 -17.89 -3.08
CA GLY A 147 9.79 -18.07 -3.94
C GLY A 147 10.85 -18.98 -3.33
N HIS A 148 10.93 -19.06 -1.98
CA HIS A 148 11.85 -19.97 -1.29
C HIS A 148 11.43 -21.45 -1.37
N ASN A 149 10.14 -21.72 -1.53
CA ASN A 149 9.63 -23.08 -1.72
C ASN A 149 9.91 -23.53 -3.15
N VAL A 150 9.51 -22.71 -4.12
CA VAL A 150 9.67 -23.00 -5.55
C VAL A 150 11.13 -23.17 -5.95
N LEU A 151 12.06 -22.37 -5.39
CA LEU A 151 13.50 -22.57 -5.67
C LEU A 151 14.03 -23.90 -5.12
N ALA A 152 13.49 -24.39 -4.01
CA ALA A 152 13.92 -25.64 -3.40
C ALA A 152 13.47 -26.82 -4.25
N ASP A 153 12.22 -26.78 -4.71
CA ASP A 153 11.63 -27.79 -5.58
C ASP A 153 12.43 -27.92 -6.88
N GLU A 154 12.75 -26.78 -7.50
CA GLU A 154 13.53 -26.75 -8.74
C GLU A 154 14.95 -27.30 -8.55
N ALA A 155 15.60 -27.01 -7.41
CA ALA A 155 16.92 -27.54 -7.12
C ALA A 155 16.90 -29.06 -6.94
N ILE A 156 15.92 -29.59 -6.20
CA ILE A 156 15.78 -31.03 -6.00
C ILE A 156 15.43 -31.73 -7.32
N ARG A 157 14.60 -31.12 -8.17
CA ARG A 157 14.33 -31.61 -9.53
C ARG A 157 15.61 -31.77 -10.34
N GLN A 158 16.51 -30.78 -10.32
CA GLN A 158 17.77 -30.84 -11.07
C GLN A 158 18.75 -31.90 -10.54
N GLU A 159 18.74 -32.17 -9.23
CA GLU A 159 19.66 -33.14 -8.61
C GLU A 159 19.12 -34.58 -8.65
N ILE A 160 17.80 -34.80 -8.51
CA ILE A 160 17.19 -36.14 -8.40
C ILE A 160 16.41 -36.57 -9.67
N ASN A 161 16.08 -35.64 -10.58
CA ASN A 161 15.15 -35.85 -11.72
C ASN A 161 13.77 -36.38 -11.28
N ALA A 162 13.27 -35.95 -10.12
CA ALA A 162 11.90 -36.25 -9.70
C ALA A 162 10.91 -35.31 -10.42
N GLU A 163 9.84 -35.87 -11.00
CA GLU A 163 8.84 -35.13 -11.80
C GLU A 163 7.44 -35.06 -11.17
N GLU A 164 7.18 -35.81 -10.08
CA GLU A 164 5.83 -35.99 -9.53
C GLU A 164 5.43 -34.92 -8.51
N GLY A 165 6.23 -34.69 -7.47
CA GLY A 165 5.97 -33.66 -6.45
C GLY A 165 7.10 -33.50 -5.44
N PHE A 166 6.97 -32.52 -4.55
CA PHE A 166 7.96 -32.20 -3.52
C PHE A 166 7.30 -31.86 -2.19
N THR A 167 8.03 -32.12 -1.11
CA THR A 167 7.64 -31.66 0.23
C THR A 167 8.78 -30.87 0.86
N VAL A 168 8.44 -29.70 1.38
CA VAL A 168 9.33 -28.85 2.19
C VAL A 168 8.79 -28.78 3.61
N ARG A 169 9.66 -28.84 4.62
CA ARG A 169 9.26 -28.74 6.04
C ARG A 169 10.10 -27.76 6.83
N ASN A 170 9.52 -27.28 7.93
CA ASN A 170 10.12 -26.38 8.92
C ASN A 170 10.64 -25.05 8.34
N ILE A 171 9.84 -24.39 7.49
CA ILE A 171 10.01 -23.00 6.97
C ILE A 171 9.53 -21.99 8.02
N ILE A 172 10.03 -20.75 8.25
CA ILE A 172 11.40 -20.44 8.68
C ILE A 172 12.09 -19.20 8.05
N VAL A 173 11.37 -18.22 7.49
CA VAL A 173 12.01 -17.03 6.91
C VAL A 173 12.22 -15.97 8.00
N SER A 174 13.46 -15.82 8.46
CA SER A 174 13.81 -14.92 9.57
C SER A 174 14.01 -13.46 9.13
N THR A 175 14.36 -13.24 7.87
CA THR A 175 14.64 -11.90 7.33
C THR A 175 14.22 -11.87 5.87
N ALA A 176 13.36 -10.93 5.50
CA ALA A 176 12.95 -10.73 4.11
C ALA A 176 14.15 -10.33 3.23
N LEU A 177 14.20 -10.84 2.01
CA LEU A 177 15.20 -10.44 1.02
C LEU A 177 14.69 -9.19 0.28
N VAL A 178 15.33 -8.04 0.52
CA VAL A 178 15.01 -6.77 -0.15
C VAL A 178 15.84 -6.63 -1.41
N ILE A 179 15.19 -6.35 -2.54
CA ILE A 179 15.80 -6.18 -3.85
C ILE A 179 15.91 -4.68 -4.14
N SER A 180 17.14 -4.16 -4.10
CA SER A 180 17.41 -2.73 -4.33
C SER A 180 17.45 -2.38 -5.83
N LYS A 181 17.04 -1.15 -6.17
CA LYS A 181 17.09 -0.63 -7.54
C LYS A 181 18.54 -0.39 -7.98
N GLY A 182 18.89 -0.84 -9.19
CA GLY A 182 20.14 -0.48 -9.87
C GLY A 182 21.38 -1.32 -9.56
N LYS A 183 21.36 -2.20 -8.55
CA LYS A 183 22.46 -3.16 -8.30
C LYS A 183 21.91 -4.58 -8.15
N PRO A 184 22.49 -5.58 -8.84
CA PRO A 184 22.07 -6.96 -8.67
C PRO A 184 22.41 -7.43 -7.25
N THR A 185 21.45 -8.09 -6.60
CA THR A 185 21.68 -8.74 -5.29
C THR A 185 22.07 -10.19 -5.55
N GLU A 186 23.26 -10.59 -5.10
CA GLU A 186 23.72 -11.96 -5.26
C GLU A 186 23.03 -12.87 -4.24
N MET A 187 22.36 -13.90 -4.73
CA MET A 187 21.74 -14.94 -3.93
C MET A 187 22.45 -16.27 -4.20
N ILE A 188 22.75 -17.01 -3.13
CA ILE A 188 23.31 -18.35 -3.22
C ILE A 188 22.39 -19.32 -2.51
N ALA A 189 21.91 -20.35 -3.19
CA ALA A 189 21.20 -21.47 -2.57
C ALA A 189 22.15 -22.67 -2.45
N THR A 190 22.29 -23.21 -1.23
CA THR A 190 23.15 -24.37 -0.95
C THR A 190 22.30 -25.51 -0.42
N PHE A 191 22.45 -26.71 -0.96
CA PHE A 191 21.69 -27.91 -0.56
C PHE A 191 22.66 -28.99 -0.10
N GLN A 192 22.44 -29.53 1.08
CA GLN A 192 23.26 -30.57 1.68
C GLN A 192 22.36 -31.72 2.13
N LEU A 193 22.77 -32.94 1.83
CA LEU A 193 22.04 -34.12 2.27
C LEU A 193 22.29 -34.33 3.78
N GLY A 194 21.22 -34.41 4.59
CA GLY A 194 21.36 -34.65 6.02
C GLY A 194 21.98 -36.02 6.28
N CYS A 195 22.93 -36.15 7.21
CA CYS A 195 23.50 -37.44 7.59
C CYS A 195 22.75 -38.02 8.79
N LEU A 196 22.12 -39.19 8.66
CA LEU A 196 21.45 -39.89 9.77
C LEU A 196 22.48 -40.66 10.61
N THR A 197 23.52 -41.18 9.95
CA THR A 197 24.70 -41.82 10.56
C THR A 197 25.92 -41.55 9.66
N ASN A 198 27.11 -42.03 10.03
CA ASN A 198 28.30 -41.94 9.18
C ASN A 198 28.20 -42.74 7.86
N SER A 199 27.20 -43.62 7.72
CA SER A 199 27.00 -44.49 6.54
C SER A 199 25.64 -44.34 5.87
N LEU A 200 24.68 -43.67 6.50
CA LEU A 200 23.32 -43.50 5.99
C LEU A 200 22.99 -42.01 5.88
N ASN A 201 22.65 -41.61 4.66
CA ASN A 201 22.13 -40.27 4.39
C ASN A 201 20.60 -40.26 4.53
N SER A 202 20.09 -39.11 4.93
CA SER A 202 18.67 -38.79 4.95
C SER A 202 18.13 -38.66 3.53
N LYS A 203 16.82 -38.88 3.39
CA LYS A 203 16.06 -38.49 2.17
C LYS A 203 15.82 -36.98 2.10
N TRP A 204 16.05 -36.27 3.19
CA TRP A 204 15.86 -34.83 3.32
C TRP A 204 17.15 -34.06 3.01
N TRP A 205 17.01 -33.05 2.18
CA TRP A 205 18.04 -32.08 1.85
C TRP A 205 17.87 -30.85 2.72
N GLU A 206 18.86 -30.55 3.55
CA GLU A 206 18.92 -29.27 4.22
C GLU A 206 19.37 -28.19 3.23
N PHE A 207 18.58 -27.13 3.06
CA PHE A 207 18.93 -26.03 2.18
C PHE A 207 18.96 -24.68 2.88
N THR A 208 19.89 -23.83 2.44
CA THR A 208 20.06 -22.47 2.95
C THR A 208 20.11 -21.47 1.81
N VAL A 209 19.48 -20.31 2.03
CA VAL A 209 19.42 -19.22 1.05
C VAL A 209 19.94 -17.92 1.68
N PRO A 210 21.26 -17.68 1.62
CA PRO A 210 21.84 -16.38 1.92
C PRO A 210 21.89 -15.44 0.70
N SER A 211 21.86 -14.13 0.95
CA SER A 211 22.14 -13.09 -0.04
C SER A 211 23.27 -12.17 0.38
N TYR A 212 23.90 -11.51 -0.60
CA TYR A 212 24.94 -10.52 -0.42
C TYR A 212 24.47 -9.16 -0.95
N ASN A 213 24.28 -8.21 -0.03
CA ASN A 213 23.81 -6.85 -0.34
C ASN A 213 24.94 -5.87 -0.71
N GLY A 214 26.14 -6.39 -0.97
CA GLY A 214 27.34 -5.59 -1.25
C GLY A 214 28.23 -5.30 -0.03
N ARG A 215 27.74 -5.54 1.20
CA ARG A 215 28.54 -5.38 2.44
C ARG A 215 28.59 -6.67 3.27
N ASN A 216 27.44 -7.26 3.58
CA ASN A 216 27.33 -8.42 4.48
C ASN A 216 26.51 -9.54 3.84
N TRP A 217 26.82 -10.78 4.21
CA TRP A 217 25.97 -11.92 3.94
C TRP A 217 24.82 -11.97 4.95
N THR A 218 23.59 -12.02 4.45
CA THR A 218 22.38 -12.16 5.27
C THR A 218 21.73 -13.51 4.96
N LYS A 219 21.46 -14.31 5.98
CA LYS A 219 20.77 -15.60 5.83
C LYS A 219 19.26 -15.35 5.89
N HIS A 220 18.52 -15.79 4.87
CA HIS A 220 17.07 -15.59 4.80
C HIS A 220 16.27 -16.84 5.18
N CYS A 221 16.72 -18.01 4.73
CA CYS A 221 15.95 -19.27 4.81
C CYS A 221 16.87 -20.48 5.15
N THR A 222 16.40 -21.44 5.96
CA THR A 222 17.14 -22.66 6.42
C THR A 222 16.23 -23.88 6.67
N ARG A 223 16.11 -24.79 5.70
CA ARG A 223 14.98 -25.71 5.59
C ARG A 223 15.37 -27.13 5.29
N GLU A 224 14.40 -28.04 5.33
CA GLU A 224 14.54 -29.37 4.76
C GLU A 224 13.53 -29.59 3.63
N ALA A 225 13.98 -30.21 2.54
CA ALA A 225 13.12 -30.54 1.40
C ALA A 225 13.43 -31.95 0.86
N SER A 226 12.42 -32.62 0.28
CA SER A 226 12.54 -33.97 -0.25
C SER A 226 11.59 -34.19 -1.43
N ALA A 227 11.96 -35.11 -2.32
CA ALA A 227 11.12 -35.53 -3.44
C ALA A 227 9.97 -36.43 -2.97
N GLN A 228 8.80 -36.25 -3.56
CA GLN A 228 7.61 -37.06 -3.35
C GLN A 228 7.32 -37.88 -4.61
N TYR A 229 7.17 -39.19 -4.41
CA TYR A 229 6.97 -40.18 -5.48
C TYR A 229 5.56 -40.82 -5.42
N SER A 230 4.68 -40.24 -4.62
CA SER A 230 3.30 -40.68 -4.50
C SER A 230 2.41 -39.69 -5.25
N PRO A 231 1.48 -40.16 -6.11
CA PRO A 231 0.59 -39.27 -6.84
C PRO A 231 -0.28 -38.43 -5.89
N PRO A 232 -0.80 -37.27 -6.35
CA PRO A 232 -1.67 -36.42 -5.55
C PRO A 232 -2.94 -37.16 -5.14
N GLU A 233 -3.39 -36.92 -3.91
CA GLU A 233 -4.63 -37.49 -3.39
C GLU A 233 -5.85 -36.93 -4.13
N GLN A 234 -6.90 -37.75 -4.24
CA GLN A 234 -8.18 -37.33 -4.79
C GLN A 234 -8.91 -36.48 -3.74
N ALA A 235 -9.41 -35.31 -4.14
CA ALA A 235 -10.08 -34.37 -3.24
C ALA A 235 -11.28 -33.76 -3.96
N GLN A 236 -12.40 -33.59 -3.23
CA GLN A 236 -13.54 -32.84 -3.73
C GLN A 236 -13.29 -31.35 -3.56
N ASP A 237 -13.87 -30.55 -4.46
CA ASP A 237 -13.85 -29.11 -4.31
C ASP A 237 -14.63 -28.70 -3.06
N PRO A 238 -14.16 -27.67 -2.33
CA PRO A 238 -14.79 -27.22 -1.10
C PRO A 238 -16.20 -26.66 -1.34
N ASP A 239 -17.06 -26.79 -0.32
CA ASP A 239 -18.40 -26.19 -0.34
C ASP A 239 -18.33 -24.66 -0.45
N ALA A 240 -19.31 -24.08 -1.15
CA ALA A 240 -19.39 -22.63 -1.30
C ALA A 240 -19.65 -21.94 0.04
N LEU A 241 -18.77 -21.02 0.42
CA LEU A 241 -18.89 -20.24 1.64
C LEU A 241 -19.89 -19.06 1.48
N PRO A 242 -20.67 -18.73 2.52
CA PRO A 242 -21.82 -17.82 2.42
C PRO A 242 -21.45 -16.35 2.21
N ARG A 243 -20.32 -15.88 2.76
CA ARG A 243 -19.91 -14.46 2.68
C ARG A 243 -18.96 -14.25 1.52
N LYS A 244 -19.45 -13.67 0.43
CA LYS A 244 -18.63 -13.25 -0.72
C LYS A 244 -17.85 -11.98 -0.38
N LEU A 245 -16.59 -11.92 -0.79
CA LEU A 245 -15.71 -10.79 -0.57
C LEU A 245 -15.39 -10.11 -1.90
N ASN A 246 -15.41 -8.77 -1.92
CA ASN A 246 -14.94 -8.01 -3.07
C ASN A 246 -13.40 -8.04 -3.10
N VAL A 247 -12.84 -8.77 -4.06
CA VAL A 247 -11.40 -9.04 -4.17
C VAL A 247 -10.59 -7.75 -4.38
N ARG A 248 -11.11 -6.81 -5.18
CA ARG A 248 -10.44 -5.53 -5.43
C ARG A 248 -10.35 -4.69 -4.16
N LYS A 249 -11.46 -4.52 -3.44
CA LYS A 249 -11.50 -3.80 -2.15
C LYS A 249 -10.58 -4.46 -1.11
N TRP A 250 -10.43 -5.78 -1.17
CA TRP A 250 -9.50 -6.51 -0.32
C TRP A 250 -8.03 -6.14 -0.59
N PHE A 251 -7.61 -6.14 -1.85
CA PHE A 251 -6.25 -5.74 -2.24
C PHE A 251 -5.97 -4.26 -1.96
N GLU A 252 -6.94 -3.37 -2.16
CA GLU A 252 -6.83 -1.95 -1.79
C GLU A 252 -6.62 -1.78 -0.28
N LYS A 253 -7.29 -2.58 0.55
CA LYS A 253 -7.10 -2.57 2.00
C LYS A 253 -5.70 -3.06 2.39
N MET A 254 -5.19 -4.11 1.74
CA MET A 254 -3.81 -4.56 1.91
C MET A 254 -2.80 -3.49 1.50
N ALA A 255 -3.04 -2.80 0.38
CA ALA A 255 -2.24 -1.68 -0.11
C ALA A 255 -2.21 -0.50 0.89
N LYS A 256 -3.37 -0.12 1.45
CA LYS A 256 -3.47 0.86 2.55
C LYS A 256 -2.69 0.43 3.79
N GLY A 257 -2.62 -0.88 4.06
CA GLY A 257 -1.78 -1.46 5.11
C GLY A 257 -0.27 -1.50 4.78
N GLY A 258 0.14 -1.09 3.59
CA GLY A 258 1.53 -1.06 3.14
C GLY A 258 1.95 -2.26 2.27
N LEU A 259 1.08 -3.25 2.04
CA LEU A 259 1.34 -4.39 1.17
C LEU A 259 0.80 -4.13 -0.24
N ASN A 260 1.58 -3.43 -1.05
CA ASN A 260 1.22 -3.08 -2.43
C ASN A 260 1.57 -4.22 -3.40
N LEU A 261 0.67 -5.20 -3.52
CA LEU A 261 0.82 -6.30 -4.48
C LEU A 261 0.56 -5.80 -5.90
N GLY A 262 1.52 -6.00 -6.81
CA GLY A 262 1.34 -5.69 -8.24
C GLY A 262 0.40 -6.67 -8.93
N GLY A 263 -0.05 -6.34 -10.15
CA GLY A 263 -1.05 -7.14 -10.90
C GLY A 263 -0.69 -8.63 -11.06
N SER A 264 0.60 -8.97 -11.18
CA SER A 264 1.06 -10.37 -11.25
C SER A 264 0.81 -11.19 -9.97
N PHE A 265 0.68 -10.54 -8.80
CA PHE A 265 0.38 -11.16 -7.51
C PHE A 265 -1.11 -11.10 -7.13
N GLN A 266 -1.93 -10.38 -7.90
CA GLN A 266 -3.39 -10.29 -7.71
C GLN A 266 -4.10 -11.35 -8.57
N THR A 267 -3.79 -12.63 -8.35
CA THR A 267 -4.31 -13.75 -9.14
C THR A 267 -5.69 -14.27 -8.68
N LEU A 268 -6.22 -13.76 -7.57
CA LEU A 268 -7.57 -14.07 -7.09
C LEU A 268 -8.62 -13.33 -7.92
N ASP A 269 -9.65 -14.04 -8.37
CA ASP A 269 -10.85 -13.45 -9.01
C ASP A 269 -12.09 -13.55 -8.13
N MET A 270 -12.13 -14.54 -7.24
CA MET A 270 -13.19 -14.76 -6.27
C MET A 270 -12.61 -15.05 -4.89
N MET A 271 -13.23 -14.48 -3.85
CA MET A 271 -12.96 -14.80 -2.45
C MET A 271 -14.27 -14.93 -1.68
N ALA A 272 -14.32 -15.87 -0.74
CA ALA A 272 -15.40 -15.99 0.23
C ALA A 272 -14.88 -16.45 1.60
N SER A 273 -15.71 -16.29 2.62
CA SER A 273 -15.40 -16.66 4.00
C SER A 273 -16.65 -17.21 4.71
N SER A 274 -16.43 -17.99 5.77
CA SER A 274 -17.50 -18.36 6.68
C SER A 274 -17.84 -17.18 7.62
N THR A 275 -19.08 -17.14 8.10
CA THR A 275 -19.57 -16.11 9.05
C THR A 275 -19.32 -16.50 10.50
N SER A 276 -19.32 -17.80 10.80
CA SER A 276 -19.16 -18.36 12.15
C SER A 276 -17.80 -18.99 12.36
N GLU A 277 -17.28 -19.68 11.35
CA GLU A 277 -16.02 -20.41 11.41
C GLU A 277 -14.89 -19.61 10.75
N GLN A 278 -13.64 -19.85 11.18
CA GLN A 278 -12.49 -19.14 10.63
C GLN A 278 -11.95 -19.83 9.37
N GLN A 279 -12.84 -19.93 8.37
CA GLN A 279 -12.57 -20.56 7.07
C GLN A 279 -12.67 -19.54 5.94
N GLY A 280 -11.86 -19.76 4.90
CA GLY A 280 -11.82 -18.92 3.71
C GLY A 280 -11.63 -19.76 2.45
N MET A 281 -12.19 -19.28 1.36
CA MET A 281 -12.11 -19.91 0.04
C MET A 281 -11.76 -18.86 -1.00
N GLY A 282 -11.03 -19.25 -2.04
CA GLY A 282 -10.81 -18.39 -3.19
C GLY A 282 -10.49 -19.19 -4.45
N HIS A 283 -10.83 -18.61 -5.59
CA HIS A 283 -10.45 -19.13 -6.89
C HIS A 283 -9.20 -18.38 -7.36
N VAL A 284 -8.15 -19.14 -7.71
CA VAL A 284 -6.83 -18.62 -8.08
C VAL A 284 -6.59 -18.91 -9.55
N VAL A 285 -6.50 -17.84 -10.33
CA VAL A 285 -6.23 -17.90 -11.77
C VAL A 285 -4.75 -18.19 -12.01
N ASN A 286 -4.47 -19.22 -12.79
CA ASN A 286 -3.14 -19.65 -13.22
C ASN A 286 -2.94 -19.30 -14.71
N GLY A 287 -1.70 -19.07 -15.18
CA GLY A 287 -1.46 -18.79 -16.60
C GLY A 287 -1.32 -17.32 -17.01
N ARG A 288 -1.19 -16.37 -16.06
CA ARG A 288 -1.06 -14.93 -16.36
C ARG A 288 0.37 -14.49 -16.72
N GLN A 289 1.39 -15.30 -16.43
CA GLN A 289 2.81 -14.94 -16.63
C GLN A 289 3.43 -15.60 -17.88
N GLU A 290 2.74 -16.56 -18.52
CA GLU A 290 3.17 -17.29 -19.72
C GLU A 290 4.45 -18.14 -19.52
N ASP A 291 4.91 -18.34 -18.28
CA ASP A 291 6.10 -19.11 -17.90
C ASP A 291 5.78 -20.25 -16.92
N GLU A 292 4.51 -20.54 -16.67
CA GLU A 292 4.03 -21.50 -15.68
C GLU A 292 4.55 -22.92 -15.92
N ALA A 293 4.82 -23.27 -17.18
CA ALA A 293 5.38 -24.55 -17.57
C ALA A 293 6.77 -24.81 -16.94
N ASN A 294 7.49 -23.77 -16.53
CA ASN A 294 8.81 -23.88 -15.90
C ASN A 294 8.75 -24.22 -14.41
N TYR A 295 7.57 -24.17 -13.78
CA TYR A 295 7.38 -24.37 -12.36
C TYR A 295 6.47 -25.57 -12.08
N TYR A 296 6.54 -26.10 -10.85
CA TYR A 296 5.50 -27.02 -10.37
C TYR A 296 4.21 -26.27 -10.14
N ILE A 297 4.31 -25.19 -9.35
CA ILE A 297 3.29 -24.17 -9.16
C ILE A 297 4.02 -22.83 -9.17
N HIS A 298 3.48 -21.87 -9.92
CA HIS A 298 4.08 -20.55 -10.02
C HIS A 298 4.06 -19.84 -8.65
N PRO A 299 5.13 -19.12 -8.23
CA PRO A 299 5.19 -18.50 -6.91
C PRO A 299 4.05 -17.54 -6.60
N THR A 300 3.51 -16.83 -7.60
CA THR A 300 2.37 -15.90 -7.40
C THR A 300 1.06 -16.63 -7.13
N VAL A 301 0.85 -17.80 -7.76
CA VAL A 301 -0.29 -18.68 -7.49
C VAL A 301 -0.20 -19.23 -6.08
N LEU A 302 0.99 -19.70 -5.67
CA LEU A 302 1.21 -20.17 -4.31
C LEU A 302 1.04 -19.05 -3.27
N ASP A 303 1.48 -17.83 -3.57
CA ASP A 303 1.31 -16.67 -2.67
C ASP A 303 -0.17 -16.29 -2.49
N ALA A 304 -0.98 -16.36 -3.54
CA ALA A 304 -2.43 -16.13 -3.45
C ALA A 304 -3.13 -17.05 -2.45
N THR A 305 -2.66 -18.29 -2.30
CA THR A 305 -3.18 -19.22 -1.28
C THR A 305 -2.95 -18.70 0.14
N LEU A 306 -1.80 -18.05 0.37
CA LEU A 306 -1.45 -17.44 1.66
C LEU A 306 -2.24 -16.15 1.90
N GLN A 307 -2.59 -15.41 0.85
CA GLN A 307 -3.35 -14.16 0.96
C GLN A 307 -4.77 -14.39 1.52
N ILE A 308 -5.39 -15.54 1.26
CA ILE A 308 -6.74 -15.89 1.75
C ILE A 308 -6.75 -16.17 3.27
N LEU A 309 -5.63 -16.62 3.86
CA LEU A 309 -5.54 -16.90 5.31
C LEU A 309 -5.92 -15.70 6.17
N GLY A 310 -5.50 -14.50 5.74
CA GLY A 310 -5.85 -13.26 6.41
C GLY A 310 -7.36 -13.00 6.42
N ALA A 311 -8.08 -13.40 5.37
CA ALA A 311 -9.53 -13.30 5.30
C ALA A 311 -10.23 -14.31 6.22
N ALA A 312 -9.73 -15.56 6.22
CA ALA A 312 -10.23 -16.62 7.09
C ALA A 312 -10.06 -16.29 8.58
N ALA A 313 -8.90 -15.77 8.99
CA ALA A 313 -8.59 -15.46 10.39
C ALA A 313 -9.52 -14.42 11.01
N VAL A 314 -10.16 -13.59 10.18
CA VAL A 314 -11.06 -12.52 10.60
C VAL A 314 -12.48 -12.69 10.07
N ASN A 315 -12.88 -13.89 9.64
CA ASN A 315 -14.23 -14.20 9.13
C ASN A 315 -14.69 -13.22 8.03
N GLY A 316 -13.78 -12.81 7.15
CA GLY A 316 -14.05 -11.88 6.06
C GLY A 316 -14.28 -10.43 6.47
N TYR A 317 -14.11 -10.06 7.74
CA TYR A 317 -14.21 -8.66 8.17
C TYR A 317 -12.98 -7.85 7.76
N ALA A 318 -13.05 -7.22 6.58
CA ALA A 318 -11.98 -6.41 6.01
C ALA A 318 -11.41 -5.33 6.96
N ARG A 319 -12.19 -4.84 7.93
CA ARG A 319 -11.73 -3.87 8.94
C ARG A 319 -10.76 -4.44 9.98
N LYS A 320 -10.85 -5.74 10.27
CA LYS A 320 -9.97 -6.44 11.23
C LYS A 320 -8.68 -6.91 10.57
N THR A 321 -8.56 -6.74 9.24
CA THR A 321 -7.35 -7.13 8.52
C THR A 321 -6.16 -6.29 8.95
N ARG A 322 -5.00 -6.93 9.01
CA ARG A 322 -3.73 -6.28 9.28
C ARG A 322 -2.73 -6.71 8.21
N THR A 323 -1.60 -6.00 8.17
CA THR A 323 -0.52 -6.34 7.25
C THR A 323 0.24 -7.53 7.80
N TRP A 324 -0.17 -8.73 7.38
CA TRP A 324 0.49 -9.98 7.76
C TRP A 324 1.46 -10.42 6.66
N LEU A 325 2.62 -10.93 7.09
CA LEU A 325 3.64 -11.53 6.24
C LEU A 325 3.88 -12.98 6.66
N PRO A 326 3.99 -13.92 5.71
CA PRO A 326 4.33 -15.30 6.04
C PRO A 326 5.73 -15.37 6.66
N THR A 327 5.86 -16.11 7.76
CA THR A 327 7.12 -16.26 8.51
C THR A 327 7.52 -17.71 8.69
N SER A 328 6.55 -18.60 8.88
CA SER A 328 6.79 -20.04 8.95
C SER A 328 5.70 -20.88 8.28
N ILE A 329 6.08 -22.07 7.83
CA ILE A 329 5.22 -23.17 7.38
C ILE A 329 5.87 -24.46 7.88
N ASP A 330 5.14 -25.24 8.67
CA ASP A 330 5.66 -26.48 9.25
C ASP A 330 5.86 -27.56 8.18
N LYS A 331 4.90 -27.69 7.25
CA LYS A 331 5.00 -28.61 6.11
C LYS A 331 4.23 -28.06 4.92
N ILE A 332 4.82 -28.15 3.73
CA ILE A 332 4.14 -27.89 2.46
C ILE A 332 4.46 -28.98 1.45
N SER A 333 3.44 -29.54 0.82
CA SER A 333 3.53 -30.53 -0.25
C SER A 333 2.97 -29.93 -1.54
N LEU A 334 3.73 -30.05 -2.63
CA LEU A 334 3.48 -29.39 -3.92
C LEU A 334 3.50 -30.40 -5.05
N TYR A 335 2.49 -30.33 -5.91
CA TYR A 335 2.34 -31.13 -7.12
C TYR A 335 2.21 -30.22 -8.34
N ARG A 336 2.56 -30.73 -9.53
CA ARG A 336 2.56 -29.93 -10.74
C ARG A 336 1.14 -29.54 -11.16
N CYS A 337 0.90 -28.25 -11.37
CA CYS A 337 -0.39 -27.71 -11.79
C CYS A 337 -0.24 -26.49 -12.69
N THR A 338 -0.84 -26.54 -13.87
CA THR A 338 -0.87 -25.43 -14.86
C THR A 338 -2.26 -24.82 -15.06
N SER A 339 -3.29 -25.44 -14.50
CA SER A 339 -4.68 -24.97 -14.58
C SER A 339 -5.05 -24.13 -13.35
N ASP A 340 -6.20 -23.48 -13.41
CA ASP A 340 -6.79 -22.72 -12.29
C ASP A 340 -7.07 -23.64 -11.10
N THR A 341 -6.99 -23.07 -9.89
CA THR A 341 -7.11 -23.83 -8.65
C THR A 341 -8.12 -23.22 -7.71
N ILE A 342 -8.82 -24.05 -6.95
CA ILE A 342 -9.69 -23.62 -5.85
C ILE A 342 -8.93 -23.83 -4.55
N THR A 343 -8.80 -22.78 -3.76
CA THR A 343 -8.09 -22.81 -2.49
C THR A 343 -9.08 -22.76 -1.34
N ASN A 344 -8.90 -23.64 -0.36
CA ASN A 344 -9.58 -23.62 0.93
C ASN A 344 -8.55 -23.48 2.05
N VAL A 345 -8.85 -22.63 3.03
CA VAL A 345 -7.97 -22.36 4.17
C VAL A 345 -8.76 -22.30 5.46
N SER A 346 -8.13 -22.72 6.55
CA SER A 346 -8.62 -22.54 7.92
C SER A 346 -7.56 -21.82 8.73
N ALA A 347 -7.91 -20.73 9.41
CA ALA A 347 -6.92 -19.89 10.08
C ALA A 347 -7.42 -19.37 11.43
N LYS A 348 -6.56 -19.39 12.44
CA LYS A 348 -6.84 -18.86 13.78
C LYS A 348 -6.01 -17.62 14.05
N LEU A 349 -6.67 -16.58 14.55
CA LEU A 349 -6.00 -15.39 15.08
C LEU A 349 -5.51 -15.67 16.51
N LEU A 350 -4.20 -15.51 16.74
CA LEU A 350 -3.56 -15.76 18.03
C LEU A 350 -3.51 -14.49 18.90
N SER A 351 -3.13 -14.66 20.17
CA SER A 351 -3.05 -13.57 21.19
C SER A 351 -2.10 -12.45 20.79
N ASN A 352 -1.09 -12.79 19.97
CA ASN A 352 -0.09 -11.88 19.43
C ASN A 352 -0.48 -11.20 18.12
N TYR A 353 -1.74 -11.34 17.69
CA TYR A 353 -2.25 -10.89 16.40
C TYR A 353 -1.58 -11.54 15.17
N SER A 354 -0.79 -12.60 15.37
CA SER A 354 -0.35 -13.47 14.28
C SER A 354 -1.46 -14.42 13.89
N VAL A 355 -1.40 -14.89 12.65
CA VAL A 355 -2.34 -15.86 12.08
C VAL A 355 -1.64 -17.20 12.01
N LEU A 356 -2.28 -18.25 12.50
CA LEU A 356 -1.85 -19.63 12.34
C LEU A 356 -2.94 -20.39 11.59
N GLY A 357 -2.59 -21.05 10.48
CA GLY A 357 -3.59 -21.77 9.70
C GLY A 357 -3.02 -22.83 8.80
N ASP A 358 -3.94 -23.53 8.15
CA ASP A 358 -3.68 -24.61 7.20
C ASP A 358 -4.39 -24.28 5.89
N GLY A 359 -3.89 -24.80 4.78
CA GLY A 359 -4.39 -24.53 3.44
C GLY A 359 -4.28 -25.72 2.52
N CYS A 360 -5.26 -25.86 1.63
CA CYS A 360 -5.34 -26.90 0.63
C CYS A 360 -5.81 -26.29 -0.69
N CYS A 361 -5.21 -26.71 -1.81
CA CYS A 361 -5.64 -26.29 -3.14
C CYS A 361 -6.02 -27.51 -3.98
N THR A 362 -7.20 -27.45 -4.60
CA THR A 362 -7.73 -28.49 -5.49
C THR A 362 -7.74 -28.02 -6.94
N CYS A 363 -7.49 -28.96 -7.84
CA CYS A 363 -7.58 -28.77 -9.29
C CYS A 363 -8.08 -30.07 -9.91
N GLU A 364 -9.16 -30.01 -10.70
CA GLU A 364 -9.74 -31.17 -11.39
C GLU A 364 -9.95 -32.40 -10.47
N GLY A 365 -10.43 -32.18 -9.24
CA GLY A 365 -10.67 -33.26 -8.27
C GLY A 365 -9.42 -33.87 -7.63
N ARG A 366 -8.27 -33.21 -7.70
CA ARG A 366 -6.99 -33.63 -7.09
C ARG A 366 -6.41 -32.54 -6.20
N LYS A 367 -5.77 -32.93 -5.10
CA LYS A 367 -5.05 -32.03 -4.19
C LYS A 367 -3.68 -31.67 -4.77
N VAL A 368 -3.46 -30.42 -5.13
CA VAL A 368 -2.21 -29.94 -5.76
C VAL A 368 -1.27 -29.22 -4.80
N VAL A 369 -1.83 -28.60 -3.75
CA VAL A 369 -1.06 -27.99 -2.64
C VAL A 369 -1.67 -28.44 -1.33
N GLU A 370 -0.82 -28.82 -0.39
CA GLU A 370 -1.18 -29.01 1.01
C GLU A 370 -0.16 -28.30 1.89
N ALA A 371 -0.61 -27.33 2.69
CA ALA A 371 0.24 -26.56 3.58
C ALA A 371 -0.33 -26.59 4.99
N VAL A 372 0.50 -26.98 5.96
CA VAL A 372 0.14 -27.15 7.37
C VAL A 372 1.05 -26.29 8.24
N GLY A 373 0.48 -25.66 9.27
CA GLY A 373 1.21 -24.85 10.24
C GLY A 373 1.74 -23.54 9.64
N ILE A 374 0.95 -22.89 8.78
CA ILE A 374 1.30 -21.60 8.17
C ILE A 374 1.15 -20.51 9.21
N ARG A 375 2.24 -19.81 9.52
CA ARG A 375 2.27 -18.66 10.42
C ARG A 375 2.50 -17.37 9.67
N MET A 376 1.55 -16.45 9.78
CA MET A 376 1.70 -15.08 9.30
C MET A 376 1.85 -14.11 10.48
N SER A 377 2.94 -13.35 10.49
CA SER A 377 3.25 -12.38 11.54
C SER A 377 3.01 -10.95 11.06
N LEU A 378 2.80 -10.01 11.98
CA LEU A 378 2.60 -8.60 11.62
C LEU A 378 3.86 -7.98 11.01
N ALA A 379 3.69 -7.21 9.93
CA ALA A 379 4.76 -6.42 9.35
C ALA A 379 5.19 -5.27 10.28
N ASP A 380 6.48 -4.91 10.25
CA ASP A 380 7.09 -3.90 11.11
C ASP A 380 6.38 -2.52 11.05
N ALA A 381 5.86 -2.11 9.89
CA ALA A 381 5.12 -0.85 9.72
C ALA A 381 3.70 -0.90 10.30
N ALA A 382 3.09 -2.09 10.36
CA ALA A 382 1.78 -2.31 11.00
C ALA A 382 1.88 -2.39 12.54
N SER A 383 3.10 -2.41 13.08
CA SER A 383 3.38 -2.43 14.52
C SER A 383 3.63 -1.04 15.13
N SER A 384 3.83 0.01 14.31
CA SER A 384 4.21 1.35 14.76
C SER A 384 3.06 2.35 14.91
N GLY A 385 1.89 2.07 14.32
CA GLY A 385 0.69 2.88 14.53
C GLY A 385 -0.22 2.20 15.54
N GLU A 386 -0.65 2.92 16.57
CA GLU A 386 -2.03 2.74 17.00
C GLU A 386 -2.88 2.92 15.75
N VAL A 387 -3.34 1.83 15.12
CA VAL A 387 -4.59 1.95 14.37
C VAL A 387 -5.63 2.13 15.47
N ARG A 388 -5.76 3.39 15.95
CA ARG A 388 -6.86 3.79 16.81
C ARG A 388 -8.10 3.33 16.07
N ASP A 389 -8.85 2.42 16.67
CA ASP A 389 -10.08 1.95 16.05
C ASP A 389 -11.11 3.06 16.18
N GLY A 390 -10.99 4.08 15.34
CA GLY A 390 -11.95 5.17 15.24
C GLY A 390 -13.35 4.62 14.91
N HIS A 391 -13.44 3.40 14.37
CA HIS A 391 -14.70 2.74 14.05
C HIS A 391 -15.23 1.83 15.18
N ALA A 392 -14.58 1.79 16.36
CA ALA A 392 -15.05 1.00 17.49
C ALA A 392 -16.44 1.48 17.98
N ALA A 393 -16.68 2.78 17.88
CA ALA A 393 -17.98 3.39 18.11
C ALA A 393 -18.24 4.46 17.06
N ALA A 394 -19.52 4.70 16.75
CA ALA A 394 -19.94 5.76 15.86
C ALA A 394 -21.26 6.36 16.35
N ARG A 395 -21.46 7.66 16.11
CA ARG A 395 -22.75 8.31 16.34
C ARG A 395 -23.50 8.44 15.03
N CYS A 396 -24.76 8.00 15.01
CA CYS A 396 -25.64 8.21 13.88
C CYS A 396 -26.26 9.61 14.00
N GLU A 397 -26.00 10.47 13.03
CA GLU A 397 -26.65 11.78 12.91
C GLU A 397 -27.55 11.76 11.67
N TRP A 398 -28.82 12.11 11.86
CA TRP A 398 -29.75 12.34 10.75
C TRP A 398 -29.73 13.81 10.37
N LYS A 399 -29.39 14.10 9.12
CA LYS A 399 -29.36 15.46 8.59
C LYS A 399 -30.23 15.55 7.34
N PRO A 400 -30.81 16.72 7.03
CA PRO A 400 -31.55 16.90 5.79
C PRO A 400 -30.66 16.57 4.59
N ASP A 401 -31.20 15.82 3.64
CA ASP A 401 -30.51 15.48 2.40
C ASP A 401 -30.53 16.70 1.47
N ILE A 402 -29.34 17.14 1.06
CA ILE A 402 -29.11 18.35 0.27
C ILE A 402 -29.90 18.36 -1.05
N ASP A 403 -30.17 17.20 -1.65
CA ASP A 403 -30.88 17.10 -2.93
C ASP A 403 -32.37 17.42 -2.82
N PHE A 404 -32.90 17.48 -1.60
CA PHE A 404 -34.31 17.76 -1.33
C PHE A 404 -34.54 19.11 -0.63
N LEU A 405 -33.45 19.84 -0.32
CA LEU A 405 -33.48 21.17 0.28
C LEU A 405 -33.66 22.26 -0.78
N ASP A 406 -34.32 23.36 -0.40
CA ASP A 406 -34.32 24.57 -1.22
C ASP A 406 -32.95 25.25 -1.07
N VAL A 407 -32.17 25.25 -2.15
CA VAL A 407 -30.84 25.85 -2.19
C VAL A 407 -30.91 27.36 -1.89
N ASN A 408 -32.03 28.03 -2.15
CA ASN A 408 -32.19 29.45 -1.81
C ASN A 408 -32.25 29.70 -0.30
N GLU A 409 -32.65 28.71 0.51
CA GLU A 409 -32.65 28.82 1.98
C GLU A 409 -31.25 28.59 2.58
N LEU A 410 -30.35 27.93 1.84
CA LEU A 410 -29.00 27.57 2.29
C LEU A 410 -27.98 28.70 2.07
N PHE A 411 -28.29 29.68 1.22
CA PHE A 411 -27.39 30.76 0.84
C PHE A 411 -28.01 32.12 1.18
N CYS A 412 -27.49 32.77 2.22
CA CYS A 412 -27.91 34.13 2.61
C CYS A 412 -26.92 35.18 2.10
N ALA A 413 -27.41 36.36 1.72
CA ALA A 413 -26.54 37.52 1.50
C ALA A 413 -25.86 37.90 2.85
N PRO A 414 -24.55 38.20 2.88
CA PRO A 414 -23.87 38.51 4.13
C PRO A 414 -24.49 39.76 4.78
N VAL A 415 -25.11 39.60 5.94
CA VAL A 415 -25.81 40.67 6.69
C VAL A 415 -24.88 41.86 7.01
N ILE A 416 -23.57 41.64 6.98
CA ILE A 416 -22.52 42.59 7.36
C ILE A 416 -22.18 43.61 6.25
N ARG A 417 -22.68 43.43 5.00
CA ARG A 417 -22.24 44.22 3.83
C ARG A 417 -23.00 45.53 3.56
N THR A 418 -24.26 45.68 3.98
CA THR A 418 -25.13 46.76 3.50
C THR A 418 -24.63 48.18 3.83
N ASP A 419 -24.07 48.40 5.02
CA ASP A 419 -23.61 49.74 5.42
C ASP A 419 -22.23 50.10 4.84
N ASN A 420 -21.30 49.14 4.78
CA ASN A 420 -19.96 49.36 4.24
C ASN A 420 -19.94 49.52 2.72
N SER A 421 -20.79 48.78 1.99
CA SER A 421 -20.86 48.87 0.53
C SER A 421 -21.34 50.24 0.05
N ARG A 422 -22.22 50.90 0.81
CA ARG A 422 -22.68 52.28 0.51
C ARG A 422 -21.54 53.30 0.63
N LEU A 423 -20.73 53.19 1.69
CA LEU A 423 -19.58 54.07 1.92
C LEU A 423 -18.46 53.86 0.89
N LEU A 424 -18.22 52.60 0.49
CA LEU A 424 -17.27 52.28 -0.58
C LEU A 424 -17.71 52.81 -1.94
N GLU A 425 -19.01 52.73 -2.25
CA GLU A 425 -19.55 53.30 -3.48
C GLU A 425 -19.40 54.83 -3.51
N GLU A 426 -19.72 55.51 -2.40
CA GLU A 426 -19.51 56.96 -2.26
C GLU A 426 -18.02 57.32 -2.47
N LEU A 427 -17.10 56.58 -1.83
CA LEU A 427 -15.66 56.78 -1.99
C LEU A 427 -15.20 56.59 -3.44
N GLY A 428 -15.68 55.54 -4.10
CA GLY A 428 -15.37 55.24 -5.50
C GLY A 428 -15.85 56.31 -6.47
N ASP A 429 -17.11 56.75 -6.34
CA ASP A 429 -17.68 57.79 -7.20
C ASP A 429 -16.95 59.14 -7.01
N ILE A 430 -16.52 59.48 -5.78
CA ILE A 430 -15.73 60.69 -5.48
C ILE A 430 -14.32 60.61 -6.11
N CYS A 431 -13.63 59.48 -5.95
CA CYS A 431 -12.32 59.27 -6.55
C CYS A 431 -12.38 59.27 -8.08
N LEU A 432 -13.45 58.73 -8.66
CA LEU A 432 -13.71 58.77 -10.10
C LEU A 432 -13.86 60.21 -10.61
N LEU A 433 -14.61 61.07 -9.90
CA LEU A 433 -14.73 62.50 -10.23
C LEU A 433 -13.39 63.23 -10.16
N LEU A 434 -12.59 62.97 -9.12
CA LEU A 434 -11.28 63.61 -8.95
C LEU A 434 -10.34 63.22 -10.10
N SER A 435 -10.25 61.94 -10.44
CA SER A 435 -9.46 61.45 -11.58
C SER A 435 -9.90 62.04 -12.92
N GLN A 436 -11.20 62.24 -13.14
CA GLN A 436 -11.70 62.90 -14.35
C GLN A 436 -11.19 64.34 -14.48
N SER A 437 -11.17 65.10 -13.37
CA SER A 437 -10.67 66.48 -13.37
C SER A 437 -9.17 66.57 -13.69
N CYS A 438 -8.38 65.59 -13.26
CA CYS A 438 -6.95 65.51 -13.58
C CYS A 438 -6.71 65.25 -15.08
N PHE A 439 -7.54 64.44 -15.73
CA PHE A 439 -7.41 64.13 -17.17
C PHE A 439 -7.81 65.27 -18.11
N SER A 440 -8.56 66.27 -17.64
CA SER A 440 -8.83 67.48 -18.42
C SER A 440 -7.64 68.45 -18.46
N GLU A 441 -6.74 68.39 -17.48
CA GLU A 441 -5.58 69.30 -17.37
C GLU A 441 -4.28 68.71 -17.93
N SER A 442 -4.18 67.39 -18.04
CA SER A 442 -2.98 66.68 -18.50
C SER A 442 -3.27 65.75 -19.69
N SER A 443 -2.56 65.96 -20.80
CA SER A 443 -2.62 65.11 -22.00
C SER A 443 -1.89 63.79 -21.74
N SER A 444 -2.57 62.85 -21.10
CA SER A 444 -2.05 61.53 -20.70
C SER A 444 -1.78 60.62 -21.92
N ASN A 445 -0.57 60.68 -22.48
CA ASN A 445 -0.06 59.72 -23.48
C ASN A 445 0.59 58.51 -22.76
N THR A 446 -0.21 57.57 -22.26
CA THR A 446 0.31 56.27 -21.81
C THR A 446 0.50 55.32 -23.00
N THR A 447 1.58 54.55 -23.02
CA THR A 447 1.91 53.57 -24.08
C THR A 447 1.32 52.18 -23.83
N LEU A 448 0.77 51.93 -22.63
CA LEU A 448 0.25 50.62 -22.23
C LEU A 448 -1.23 50.45 -22.65
N PRO A 449 -1.58 49.43 -23.47
CA PRO A 449 -2.94 49.26 -24.02
C PRO A 449 -4.06 49.14 -22.97
N HIS A 450 -3.81 48.46 -21.85
CA HIS A 450 -4.81 48.25 -20.79
C HIS A 450 -5.14 49.56 -20.05
N LEU A 451 -4.15 50.42 -19.79
CA LEU A 451 -4.36 51.71 -19.14
C LEU A 451 -5.03 52.72 -20.07
N GLN A 452 -4.80 52.65 -21.39
CA GLN A 452 -5.55 53.45 -22.37
C GLN A 452 -7.06 53.13 -22.29
N ARG A 453 -7.41 51.85 -22.17
CA ARG A 453 -8.79 51.41 -21.97
C ARG A 453 -9.35 51.84 -20.63
N HIS A 454 -8.57 51.75 -19.55
CA HIS A 454 -8.98 52.22 -18.23
C HIS A 454 -9.33 53.71 -18.24
N VAL A 455 -8.48 54.56 -18.82
CA VAL A 455 -8.74 56.01 -18.95
C VAL A 455 -9.96 56.27 -19.84
N ALA A 456 -10.12 55.54 -20.93
CA ALA A 456 -11.29 55.67 -21.80
C ALA A 456 -12.59 55.26 -21.08
N TRP A 457 -12.55 54.20 -20.26
CA TRP A 457 -13.66 53.80 -19.39
C TRP A 457 -13.98 54.89 -18.36
N ILE A 458 -13.00 55.43 -17.62
CA ILE A 458 -13.21 56.53 -16.65
C ILE A 458 -13.87 57.74 -17.32
N LYS A 459 -13.43 58.12 -18.52
CA LYS A 459 -14.01 59.23 -19.30
C LYS A 459 -15.44 58.92 -19.74
N SER A 460 -15.76 57.68 -20.09
CA SER A 460 -17.11 57.27 -20.49
C SER A 460 -18.13 57.33 -19.35
N GLN A 461 -17.68 57.14 -18.10
CA GLN A 461 -18.56 57.20 -16.92
C GLN A 461 -19.05 58.62 -16.59
N SER A 462 -18.41 59.67 -17.12
CA SER A 462 -18.73 61.10 -16.86
C SER A 462 -20.18 61.50 -17.15
N LYS A 463 -20.88 60.79 -18.04
CA LYS A 463 -22.30 61.04 -18.35
C LYS A 463 -23.26 60.47 -17.29
N LEU A 464 -22.79 59.55 -16.44
CA LEU A 464 -23.59 58.79 -15.47
C LEU A 464 -23.29 59.17 -14.02
N THR A 465 -22.11 59.73 -13.73
CA THR A 465 -21.68 60.17 -12.38
C THR A 465 -22.57 61.27 -11.75
N PRO A 466 -23.05 62.30 -12.51
CA PRO A 466 -23.92 63.35 -11.95
C PRO A 466 -25.30 62.86 -11.47
N ILE A 467 -25.67 61.61 -11.77
CA ILE A 467 -26.97 61.03 -11.45
C ILE A 467 -26.97 60.37 -10.06
N ARG A 468 -25.80 59.94 -9.55
CA ARG A 468 -25.68 59.24 -8.24
C ARG A 468 -25.15 60.14 -7.12
N LEU A 469 -24.30 61.11 -7.44
CA LEU A 469 -23.82 62.11 -6.48
C LEU A 469 -24.71 63.37 -6.51
N PRO A 470 -24.90 64.06 -5.38
CA PRO A 470 -25.67 65.31 -5.36
C PRO A 470 -25.08 66.35 -6.33
N CYS A 471 -25.93 67.13 -7.02
CA CYS A 471 -25.51 68.13 -8.02
C CYS A 471 -24.57 69.22 -7.46
N THR A 472 -24.46 69.33 -6.13
CA THR A 472 -23.54 70.21 -5.41
C THR A 472 -22.07 69.80 -5.49
N TRP A 473 -21.77 68.60 -5.99
CA TRP A 473 -20.41 68.06 -6.06
C TRP A 473 -19.67 68.41 -7.35
N THR A 474 -20.41 68.70 -8.42
CA THR A 474 -19.85 69.16 -9.69
C THR A 474 -19.46 70.63 -9.57
N GLY A 475 -18.26 70.91 -9.06
CA GLY A 475 -17.72 72.27 -8.87
C GLY A 475 -17.04 72.54 -7.51
N LEU A 476 -16.88 71.52 -6.66
CA LEU A 476 -16.14 71.64 -5.39
C LEU A 476 -14.63 71.76 -5.62
N ASP A 477 -13.93 72.43 -4.70
CA ASP A 477 -12.47 72.50 -4.72
C ASP A 477 -11.84 71.16 -4.30
N ASN A 478 -10.67 70.84 -4.86
CA ASN A 478 -9.96 69.59 -4.60
C ASN A 478 -9.67 69.38 -3.09
N LYS A 479 -9.59 70.46 -2.29
CA LYS A 479 -9.41 70.37 -0.84
C LYS A 479 -10.64 69.82 -0.11
N THR A 480 -11.84 70.24 -0.49
CA THR A 480 -13.08 69.73 0.14
C THR A 480 -13.32 68.27 -0.24
N ILE A 481 -13.01 67.89 -1.49
CA ILE A 481 -13.05 66.50 -1.95
C ILE A 481 -12.09 65.62 -1.13
N SER A 482 -10.84 66.03 -0.98
CA SER A 482 -9.84 65.29 -0.18
C SER A 482 -10.23 65.20 1.31
N ALA A 483 -10.87 66.22 1.88
CA ALA A 483 -11.36 66.18 3.26
C ALA A 483 -12.46 65.12 3.46
N ARG A 484 -13.38 64.96 2.49
CA ARG A 484 -14.38 63.88 2.55
C ARG A 484 -13.74 62.51 2.41
N ILE A 485 -12.84 62.33 1.44
CA ILE A 485 -12.11 61.06 1.24
C ILE A 485 -11.49 60.60 2.57
N ASN A 486 -10.78 61.50 3.27
CA ASN A 486 -10.19 61.20 4.58
C ASN A 486 -11.24 60.86 5.65
N SER A 487 -12.41 61.51 5.65
CA SER A 487 -13.51 61.17 6.55
C SER A 487 -14.09 59.78 6.28
N LEU A 488 -14.25 59.38 5.01
CA LEU A 488 -14.75 58.06 4.63
C LEU A 488 -13.73 56.96 4.96
N LEU A 489 -12.44 57.22 4.72
CA LEU A 489 -11.35 56.30 5.12
C LEU A 489 -11.36 56.04 6.64
N LYS A 490 -11.57 57.10 7.45
CA LYS A 490 -11.66 56.97 8.92
C LYS A 490 -12.92 56.22 9.39
N GLN A 491 -14.04 56.33 8.66
CA GLN A 491 -15.25 55.57 8.98
C GLN A 491 -15.12 54.08 8.62
N LEU A 492 -14.36 53.77 7.57
CA LEU A 492 -14.09 52.40 7.14
C LEU A 492 -12.91 51.76 7.89
N GLU A 493 -12.16 52.54 8.67
CA GLU A 493 -11.04 52.08 9.49
C GLU A 493 -11.49 51.06 10.54
N GLY A 494 -10.82 49.90 10.60
CA GLY A 494 -11.19 48.79 11.50
C GLY A 494 -12.30 47.87 11.01
N THR A 495 -12.88 48.13 9.83
CA THR A 495 -13.83 47.22 9.17
C THR A 495 -13.15 46.30 8.16
N LEU A 496 -13.83 45.24 7.73
CA LEU A 496 -13.37 44.36 6.64
C LEU A 496 -13.21 45.08 5.28
N ALA A 497 -13.84 46.26 5.12
CA ALA A 497 -13.77 47.11 3.92
C ALA A 497 -12.56 48.05 3.89
N ALA A 498 -11.78 48.17 4.97
CA ALA A 498 -10.62 49.06 5.06
C ALA A 498 -9.57 48.85 3.95
N PRO A 499 -9.20 47.60 3.57
CA PRO A 499 -8.24 47.37 2.47
C PRO A 499 -8.77 47.87 1.12
N VAL A 500 -10.08 47.74 0.87
CA VAL A 500 -10.74 48.22 -0.35
C VAL A 500 -10.73 49.74 -0.40
N ALA A 501 -11.08 50.40 0.71
CA ALA A 501 -11.04 51.84 0.80
C ALA A 501 -9.62 52.39 0.57
N SER A 502 -8.62 51.73 1.15
CA SER A 502 -7.20 52.04 0.90
C SER A 502 -6.82 51.88 -0.57
N ALA A 503 -7.26 50.80 -1.24
CA ALA A 503 -6.97 50.57 -2.65
C ALA A 503 -7.56 51.66 -3.55
N ILE A 504 -8.83 52.01 -3.36
CA ILE A 504 -9.51 53.11 -4.09
C ILE A 504 -8.73 54.41 -3.94
N HIS A 505 -8.33 54.74 -2.70
CA HIS A 505 -7.58 55.95 -2.40
C HIS A 505 -6.18 55.96 -3.05
N GLN A 506 -5.44 54.85 -2.96
CA GLN A 506 -4.08 54.76 -3.51
C GLN A 506 -4.07 54.84 -5.04
N VAL A 507 -5.04 54.22 -5.71
CA VAL A 507 -5.22 54.33 -7.17
C VAL A 507 -5.49 55.78 -7.56
N CYS A 508 -6.36 56.47 -6.80
CA CYS A 508 -6.68 57.87 -7.04
C CYS A 508 -5.47 58.79 -6.87
N MET A 509 -4.67 58.62 -5.79
CA MET A 509 -3.52 59.48 -5.49
C MET A 509 -2.30 59.22 -6.38
N ASN A 510 -2.13 58.00 -6.91
CA ASN A 510 -0.97 57.61 -7.70
C ASN A 510 -1.30 57.40 -9.19
N MET A 511 -2.43 57.94 -9.67
CA MET A 511 -2.90 57.71 -11.04
C MET A 511 -1.88 58.14 -12.11
N ASP A 512 -1.17 59.25 -11.91
CA ASP A 512 -0.10 59.70 -12.82
C ASP A 512 1.09 58.72 -12.85
N SER A 513 1.41 58.12 -11.70
CA SER A 513 2.47 57.10 -11.59
C SER A 513 2.07 55.80 -12.29
N LEU A 514 0.81 55.36 -12.16
CA LEU A 514 0.27 54.22 -12.90
C LEU A 514 0.35 54.46 -14.41
N LEU A 515 -0.08 55.62 -14.89
CA LEU A 515 -0.05 55.98 -16.31
C LEU A 515 1.38 56.07 -16.89
N SER A 516 2.36 56.36 -16.04
CA SER A 516 3.79 56.34 -16.39
C SER A 516 4.41 54.94 -16.50
N GLY A 517 3.66 53.88 -16.15
CA GLY A 517 4.06 52.48 -16.31
C GLY A 517 4.54 51.76 -15.06
N LYS A 518 4.31 52.30 -13.85
CA LYS A 518 4.51 51.53 -12.60
C LYS A 518 3.39 50.51 -12.42
N ASP A 519 3.74 49.33 -11.90
CA ASP A 519 2.77 48.27 -11.62
C ASP A 519 1.85 48.67 -10.45
N LEU A 520 0.62 48.19 -10.48
CA LEU A 520 -0.37 48.41 -9.41
C LEU A 520 0.06 47.73 -8.12
N GLU A 521 0.74 46.58 -8.20
CA GLU A 521 1.24 45.85 -7.04
C GLU A 521 2.35 46.61 -6.28
N ASP A 522 3.13 47.44 -6.98
CA ASP A 522 4.17 48.28 -6.37
C ASP A 522 3.60 49.51 -5.63
N ILE A 523 2.37 49.91 -5.97
CA ILE A 523 1.70 51.09 -5.44
C ILE A 523 0.78 50.73 -4.26
N LEU A 524 0.21 49.53 -4.28
CA LEU A 524 -0.64 49.03 -3.19
C LEU A 524 0.23 48.43 -2.07
N PRO A 525 0.06 48.85 -0.80
CA PRO A 525 0.89 48.36 0.29
C PRO A 525 0.61 46.87 0.61
N GLY A 526 1.66 46.03 0.62
CA GLY A 526 1.60 44.65 1.11
C GLY A 526 0.56 43.77 0.40
N ARG A 527 -0.27 43.03 1.16
CA ARG A 527 -1.31 42.12 0.64
C ARG A 527 -2.64 42.81 0.30
N THR A 528 -2.65 44.12 0.04
CA THR A 528 -3.89 44.90 -0.15
C THR A 528 -4.74 44.38 -1.31
N LEU A 529 -4.14 44.05 -2.45
CA LEU A 529 -4.86 43.48 -3.60
C LEU A 529 -5.49 42.11 -3.24
N SER A 530 -4.74 41.23 -2.56
CA SER A 530 -5.26 39.94 -2.07
C SER A 530 -6.40 40.12 -1.06
N ASN A 531 -6.34 41.17 -0.22
CA ASN A 531 -7.40 41.50 0.73
C ASN A 531 -8.65 42.08 0.05
N VAL A 532 -8.50 42.82 -1.06
CA VAL A 532 -9.63 43.25 -1.91
C VAL A 532 -10.34 42.01 -2.46
N TYR A 533 -9.59 41.06 -3.03
CA TYR A 533 -10.19 39.82 -3.49
C TYR A 533 -10.77 38.95 -2.36
N LYS A 534 -10.15 38.93 -1.18
CA LYS A 534 -10.71 38.26 0.00
C LYS A 534 -12.03 38.91 0.43
N TYR A 535 -12.13 40.24 0.38
CA TYR A 535 -13.38 40.95 0.62
C TYR A 535 -14.46 40.56 -0.41
N LEU A 536 -14.08 40.25 -1.65
CA LEU A 536 -15.00 39.82 -2.72
C LEU A 536 -15.47 38.36 -2.56
N GLY A 537 -14.74 37.48 -1.87
CA GLY A 537 -14.96 36.02 -1.85
C GLY A 537 -15.75 35.42 -0.67
N GLN A 538 -16.30 36.21 0.24
CA GLN A 538 -16.92 35.70 1.48
C GLN A 538 -18.24 34.93 1.26
N LEU A 539 -18.33 33.71 1.80
CA LEU A 539 -19.49 32.82 1.73
C LEU A 539 -19.59 32.00 3.03
N GLU A 540 -20.81 31.77 3.55
CA GLU A 540 -21.08 30.81 4.63
C GLU A 540 -21.77 29.58 4.03
N ARG A 541 -21.29 28.37 4.35
CA ARG A 541 -21.91 27.12 3.86
C ARG A 541 -21.84 25.99 4.85
N LYS A 542 -22.83 25.12 4.75
CA LYS A 542 -22.90 23.85 5.47
C LYS A 542 -23.32 22.79 4.49
N ASP A 543 -22.40 21.90 4.10
CA ASP A 543 -22.81 20.55 3.71
C ASP A 543 -21.66 19.54 3.77
N PRO A 544 -21.92 18.27 4.15
CA PRO A 544 -20.86 17.30 4.41
C PRO A 544 -20.58 16.31 3.25
N ASN A 545 -19.33 15.86 3.19
CA ASN A 545 -18.75 14.73 2.45
C ASN A 545 -18.87 14.76 0.92
N LEU A 546 -18.21 15.74 0.29
CA LEU A 546 -18.14 15.92 -1.16
C LEU A 546 -16.72 15.71 -1.69
N ARG A 547 -16.59 15.39 -2.98
CA ARG A 547 -15.37 15.66 -3.75
C ARG A 547 -15.46 17.05 -4.32
N ILE A 548 -14.56 17.91 -3.85
CA ILE A 548 -14.58 19.34 -4.15
C ILE A 548 -13.41 19.65 -5.08
N LEU A 549 -13.71 20.26 -6.22
CA LEU A 549 -12.72 20.91 -7.07
C LEU A 549 -12.83 22.41 -6.88
N GLU A 550 -11.79 23.04 -6.34
CA GLU A 550 -11.66 24.49 -6.28
C GLU A 550 -10.80 25.01 -7.42
N ILE A 551 -11.33 25.98 -8.16
CA ILE A 551 -10.60 26.68 -9.21
C ILE A 551 -10.03 27.96 -8.62
N GLY A 552 -8.76 27.88 -8.26
CA GLY A 552 -7.95 28.98 -7.77
C GLY A 552 -7.56 29.93 -8.90
N THR A 553 -7.72 31.22 -8.66
CA THR A 553 -7.50 32.27 -9.66
C THR A 553 -6.05 32.70 -9.83
N GLY A 554 -5.11 32.05 -9.13
CA GLY A 554 -3.71 32.47 -9.01
C GLY A 554 -3.48 33.76 -8.20
N SER A 555 -4.55 34.42 -7.74
CA SER A 555 -4.51 35.76 -7.14
C SER A 555 -4.59 35.78 -5.60
N GLY A 556 -4.37 34.64 -4.94
CA GLY A 556 -4.41 34.50 -3.47
C GLY A 556 -5.81 34.45 -2.86
N VAL A 557 -6.85 34.36 -3.69
CA VAL A 557 -8.25 34.14 -3.29
C VAL A 557 -8.48 32.64 -3.35
N SER A 558 -8.31 31.98 -2.22
CA SER A 558 -8.71 30.58 -2.12
C SER A 558 -9.48 30.38 -0.83
N LEU A 559 -10.61 29.70 -0.95
CA LEU A 559 -11.56 29.49 0.13
C LEU A 559 -11.29 28.17 0.87
N HIS A 560 -10.33 27.36 0.41
CA HIS A 560 -10.03 26.04 0.99
C HIS A 560 -9.89 26.04 2.51
N ARG A 561 -9.23 27.04 3.14
CA ARG A 561 -9.10 27.09 4.60
C ARG A 561 -10.45 27.26 5.30
N GLU A 562 -11.23 28.22 4.85
CA GLU A 562 -12.55 28.55 5.43
C GLU A 562 -13.53 27.38 5.18
N ILE A 563 -13.50 26.79 3.99
CA ILE A 563 -14.32 25.61 3.64
C ILE A 563 -13.89 24.40 4.47
N ILE A 564 -12.59 24.13 4.62
CA ILE A 564 -12.11 22.99 5.40
C ILE A 564 -12.44 23.19 6.88
N GLU A 565 -12.31 24.40 7.43
CA GLU A 565 -12.73 24.71 8.80
C GLU A 565 -14.24 24.44 9.00
N ASP A 566 -15.09 24.86 8.07
CA ASP A 566 -16.54 24.60 8.12
C ASP A 566 -16.89 23.11 7.94
N LEU A 567 -16.10 22.39 7.16
CA LEU A 567 -16.21 20.94 6.99
C LEU A 567 -15.58 20.15 8.15
N THR A 568 -14.83 20.80 9.04
CA THR A 568 -14.18 20.15 10.17
C THR A 568 -15.15 20.08 11.35
N ARG A 569 -15.45 18.85 11.79
CA ARG A 569 -16.23 18.59 13.00
C ARG A 569 -15.46 18.99 14.26
N THR A 570 -16.17 19.09 15.38
CA THR A 570 -15.57 19.40 16.70
C THR A 570 -14.56 18.34 17.18
N ASP A 571 -14.63 17.13 16.63
CA ASP A 571 -13.70 16.02 16.90
C ASP A 571 -12.46 16.04 15.97
N GLY A 572 -12.38 16.99 15.02
CA GLY A 572 -11.31 17.13 14.04
C GLY A 572 -11.51 16.32 12.76
N GLU A 573 -12.60 15.56 12.61
CA GLU A 573 -12.93 14.85 11.35
C GLU A 573 -13.36 15.86 10.27
N ILE A 574 -12.73 15.80 9.10
CA ILE A 574 -13.06 16.64 7.96
C ILE A 574 -14.08 15.91 7.08
N LEU A 575 -15.24 16.52 6.89
CA LEU A 575 -16.36 16.03 6.07
C LEU A 575 -16.11 16.32 4.59
N CYS A 576 -14.96 15.90 4.08
CA CYS A 576 -14.56 16.05 2.68
C CYS A 576 -13.83 14.77 2.24
N ALA A 577 -14.35 14.11 1.21
CA ALA A 577 -13.73 12.88 0.70
C ALA A 577 -12.40 13.20 0.01
N LYS A 578 -12.41 14.23 -0.85
CA LYS A 578 -11.27 14.71 -1.63
C LYS A 578 -11.40 16.21 -1.88
N TYR A 579 -10.30 16.95 -1.77
CA TYR A 579 -10.26 18.37 -2.10
C TYR A 579 -9.15 18.63 -3.11
N MET A 580 -9.51 18.95 -4.34
CA MET A 580 -8.56 19.31 -5.39
C MET A 580 -8.51 20.82 -5.53
N LEU A 581 -7.37 21.43 -5.19
CA LEU A 581 -7.12 22.84 -5.45
C LEU A 581 -6.38 23.00 -6.77
N THR A 582 -6.94 23.78 -7.68
CA THR A 582 -6.34 24.04 -8.99
C THR A 582 -5.96 25.49 -9.21
N THR A 583 -4.96 25.75 -10.05
CA THR A 583 -4.62 27.11 -10.51
C THR A 583 -4.14 27.08 -11.95
N PRO A 584 -4.30 28.17 -12.73
CA PRO A 584 -3.68 28.26 -14.05
C PRO A 584 -2.16 28.46 -13.90
N GLY A 585 -1.36 27.44 -14.23
CA GLY A 585 0.11 27.51 -14.24
C GLY A 585 0.83 26.77 -13.10
N TYR A 586 2.13 27.05 -12.94
CA TYR A 586 2.98 26.35 -11.97
C TYR A 586 2.73 26.79 -10.52
N LEU A 587 2.38 25.84 -9.64
CA LEU A 587 2.19 26.04 -8.21
C LEU A 587 3.53 26.07 -7.46
N ALA A 588 3.83 27.16 -6.75
CA ALA A 588 4.99 27.27 -5.87
C ALA A 588 4.83 26.34 -4.65
N THR A 589 5.95 25.77 -4.18
CA THR A 589 6.02 24.84 -3.04
C THR A 589 5.52 25.42 -1.71
N GLU A 590 5.55 26.74 -1.53
CA GLU A 590 5.13 27.41 -0.29
C GLU A 590 3.60 27.41 -0.08
N THR A 591 2.80 27.18 -1.13
CA THR A 591 1.32 27.04 -1.06
C THR A 591 0.85 25.58 -0.93
N GLN A 592 1.76 24.62 -0.81
CA GLN A 592 1.46 23.17 -0.80
C GLN A 592 1.29 22.57 0.60
N GLU A 593 0.88 23.35 1.60
CA GLU A 593 0.56 22.79 2.91
C GLU A 593 -0.78 22.04 2.82
N LYS A 594 -0.71 20.71 2.71
CA LYS A 594 -1.90 19.85 2.81
C LYS A 594 -2.48 19.99 4.22
N LEU A 595 -3.65 20.60 4.32
CA LEU A 595 -4.39 20.70 5.58
C LEU A 595 -4.88 19.33 6.06
N PHE A 596 -5.07 18.39 5.12
CA PHE A 596 -5.44 17.01 5.41
C PHE A 596 -4.97 16.06 4.29
N PRO A 597 -4.89 14.73 4.56
CA PRO A 597 -4.25 13.78 3.64
C PRO A 597 -4.83 13.73 2.22
N ASN A 598 -6.15 13.90 2.08
CA ASN A 598 -6.87 13.79 0.79
C ASN A 598 -7.05 15.14 0.08
N MET A 599 -6.22 16.13 0.42
CA MET A 599 -6.12 17.39 -0.33
C MET A 599 -5.01 17.26 -1.38
N ASP A 600 -5.32 17.55 -2.64
CA ASP A 600 -4.37 17.49 -3.76
C ASP A 600 -4.33 18.82 -4.52
N PHE A 601 -3.24 19.01 -5.28
CA PHE A 601 -2.97 20.24 -6.02
C PHE A 601 -2.66 19.89 -7.48
N ALA A 602 -3.30 20.58 -8.42
CA ALA A 602 -3.08 20.39 -9.84
C ALA A 602 -3.14 21.72 -10.61
N SER A 603 -2.56 21.76 -11.82
CA SER A 603 -2.74 22.90 -12.72
C SER A 603 -3.95 22.66 -13.60
N LEU A 604 -4.85 23.64 -13.73
CA LEU A 604 -6.02 23.56 -14.62
C LEU A 604 -6.24 24.91 -15.32
N ASP A 605 -6.26 24.87 -16.65
CA ASP A 605 -6.75 25.96 -17.50
C ASP A 605 -8.14 25.60 -18.03
N ILE A 606 -9.17 26.30 -17.54
CA ILE A 606 -10.58 26.05 -17.91
C ILE A 606 -10.89 26.44 -19.36
N CYS A 607 -10.00 27.18 -20.04
CA CYS A 607 -10.14 27.49 -21.46
C CYS A 607 -9.74 26.32 -22.36
N GLN A 608 -9.13 25.26 -21.81
CA GLN A 608 -8.70 24.06 -22.53
C GLN A 608 -9.44 22.82 -22.03
N ASP A 609 -9.40 21.73 -22.79
CA ASP A 609 -10.04 20.48 -22.38
C ASP A 609 -9.40 19.94 -21.09
N PRO A 610 -10.15 19.73 -20.00
CA PRO A 610 -9.61 19.20 -18.76
C PRO A 610 -9.10 17.76 -18.88
N ILE A 611 -9.66 16.95 -19.79
CA ILE A 611 -9.29 15.55 -19.96
C ILE A 611 -7.87 15.44 -20.54
N GLU A 612 -7.53 16.31 -21.50
CA GLU A 612 -6.18 16.40 -22.06
C GLU A 612 -5.14 16.89 -21.03
N GLN A 613 -5.61 17.56 -19.97
CA GLN A 613 -4.78 18.03 -18.85
C GLN A 613 -4.61 16.97 -17.74
N GLY A 614 -5.16 15.76 -17.92
CA GLY A 614 -5.01 14.62 -17.00
C GLY A 614 -6.07 14.52 -15.91
N PHE A 615 -7.19 15.22 -16.04
CA PHE A 615 -8.36 15.06 -15.16
C PHE A 615 -9.30 13.97 -15.70
N GLU A 616 -10.00 13.28 -14.80
CA GLU A 616 -10.99 12.28 -15.16
C GLU A 616 -12.36 12.93 -15.41
N GLU A 617 -13.14 12.35 -16.33
CA GLU A 617 -14.50 12.82 -16.63
C GLU A 617 -15.46 12.41 -15.51
N MET A 618 -16.39 13.29 -15.13
CA MET A 618 -17.39 13.06 -14.08
C MET A 618 -16.80 12.66 -12.71
N GLU A 619 -15.75 13.33 -12.26
CA GLU A 619 -15.06 13.00 -11.02
C GLU A 619 -15.62 13.75 -9.79
N TYR A 620 -16.10 14.99 -9.96
CA TYR A 620 -16.37 15.89 -8.83
C TYR A 620 -17.86 16.07 -8.54
N ASP A 621 -18.22 16.05 -7.25
CA ASP A 621 -19.59 16.29 -6.78
C ASP A 621 -19.87 17.80 -6.64
N LEU A 622 -18.84 18.62 -6.38
CA LEU A 622 -18.92 20.07 -6.29
C LEU A 622 -17.73 20.72 -6.98
N VAL A 623 -18.01 21.58 -7.97
CA VAL A 623 -17.00 22.45 -8.58
C VAL A 623 -17.21 23.88 -8.10
N LEU A 624 -16.17 24.48 -7.52
CA LEU A 624 -16.15 25.85 -7.02
C LEU A 624 -15.38 26.73 -8.00
N ALA A 625 -16.11 27.53 -8.77
CA ALA A 625 -15.57 28.55 -9.65
C ALA A 625 -15.78 29.93 -9.02
N VAL A 626 -14.74 30.51 -8.43
CA VAL A 626 -14.82 31.83 -7.77
C VAL A 626 -13.95 32.81 -8.55
N HIS A 627 -14.55 33.89 -9.06
CA HIS A 627 -13.87 34.95 -9.82
C HIS A 627 -12.97 34.42 -10.94
N SER A 628 -13.46 33.40 -11.66
CA SER A 628 -12.66 32.60 -12.59
C SER A 628 -13.06 32.83 -14.06
N LEU A 629 -14.32 33.12 -14.35
CA LEU A 629 -14.82 33.27 -15.72
C LEU A 629 -14.44 34.60 -16.36
N HIS A 630 -14.35 35.70 -15.61
CA HIS A 630 -14.00 37.01 -16.20
C HIS A 630 -12.57 37.06 -16.78
N LYS A 631 -11.72 36.07 -16.46
CA LYS A 631 -10.38 35.91 -17.04
C LYS A 631 -10.37 35.08 -18.34
N THR A 632 -11.49 34.46 -18.69
CA THR A 632 -11.61 33.58 -19.86
C THR A 632 -11.94 34.36 -21.12
N LYS A 633 -11.49 33.86 -22.27
CA LYS A 633 -11.85 34.46 -23.58
C LYS A 633 -13.28 34.10 -24.01
N ASN A 634 -13.75 32.92 -23.60
CA ASN A 634 -15.06 32.40 -23.94
C ASN A 634 -15.68 31.69 -22.73
N ALA A 635 -16.63 32.36 -22.06
CA ALA A 635 -17.32 31.83 -20.90
C ALA A 635 -18.12 30.56 -21.22
N GLN A 636 -18.67 30.44 -22.44
CA GLN A 636 -19.48 29.29 -22.85
C GLN A 636 -18.62 28.02 -22.96
N GLU A 637 -17.45 28.12 -23.59
CA GLU A 637 -16.51 27.00 -23.73
C GLU A 637 -15.93 26.60 -22.36
N SER A 638 -15.60 27.58 -21.53
CA SER A 638 -15.06 27.33 -20.18
C SER A 638 -16.09 26.62 -19.30
N LEU A 639 -17.35 27.05 -19.31
CA LEU A 639 -18.44 26.37 -18.60
C LEU A 639 -18.70 24.97 -19.16
N ALA A 640 -18.53 24.75 -20.47
CA ALA A 640 -18.67 23.42 -21.07
C ALA A 640 -17.57 22.47 -20.60
N ASN A 641 -16.34 22.96 -20.43
CA ASN A 641 -15.24 22.21 -19.84
C ASN A 641 -15.50 21.88 -18.35
N LEU A 642 -16.02 22.83 -17.57
CA LEU A 642 -16.40 22.55 -16.18
C LEU A 642 -17.52 21.51 -16.05
N ARG A 643 -18.44 21.45 -17.02
CA ARG A 643 -19.49 20.43 -17.06
C ARG A 643 -18.92 19.01 -17.19
N LYS A 644 -17.84 18.81 -17.96
CA LYS A 644 -17.19 17.49 -18.13
C LYS A 644 -16.63 16.93 -16.82
N LEU A 645 -16.22 17.82 -15.90
CA LEU A 645 -15.64 17.45 -14.60
C LEU A 645 -16.70 17.10 -13.55
N LEU A 646 -17.92 17.60 -13.72
CA LEU A 646 -19.02 17.36 -12.79
C LEU A 646 -19.65 16.00 -13.04
N ARG A 647 -19.95 15.31 -11.95
CA ARG A 647 -20.85 14.16 -11.97
C ARG A 647 -22.24 14.54 -12.47
N PRO A 648 -23.03 13.56 -12.95
CA PRO A 648 -24.41 13.82 -13.39
C PRO A 648 -25.26 14.57 -12.35
N ASP A 649 -25.06 14.21 -11.08
CA ASP A 649 -25.73 14.81 -9.93
C ASP A 649 -24.94 15.94 -9.25
N GLY A 650 -23.75 16.27 -9.75
CA GLY A 650 -22.85 17.27 -9.16
C GLY A 650 -23.34 18.70 -9.35
N ARG A 651 -22.91 19.61 -8.45
CA ARG A 651 -23.29 21.03 -8.50
C ARG A 651 -22.11 21.92 -8.89
N LEU A 652 -22.37 22.90 -9.74
CA LEU A 652 -21.48 24.01 -9.99
C LEU A 652 -21.85 25.15 -9.03
N PHE A 653 -20.92 25.52 -8.16
CA PHE A 653 -20.99 26.82 -7.49
C PHE A 653 -20.14 27.82 -8.27
N LEU A 654 -20.79 28.86 -8.78
CA LEU A 654 -20.14 29.91 -9.56
C LEU A 654 -20.37 31.26 -8.88
N GLN A 655 -19.31 31.89 -8.37
CA GLN A 655 -19.36 33.28 -7.91
C GLN A 655 -18.56 34.13 -8.88
N GLU A 656 -19.23 35.09 -9.51
CA GLU A 656 -18.60 35.96 -10.50
C GLU A 656 -18.91 37.43 -10.22
N LEU A 657 -18.06 38.31 -10.73
CA LEU A 657 -18.26 39.75 -10.62
C LEU A 657 -19.52 40.15 -11.39
N CYS A 658 -20.40 40.89 -10.71
CA CYS A 658 -21.58 41.53 -11.32
C CYS A 658 -21.71 42.95 -10.77
N PRO A 659 -20.69 43.82 -10.97
CA PRO A 659 -20.63 45.12 -10.34
C PRO A 659 -21.67 46.05 -10.96
N SER A 660 -22.65 46.43 -10.14
CA SER A 660 -23.33 47.71 -10.28
C SER A 660 -22.55 48.84 -9.59
N SER A 661 -21.58 48.44 -8.74
CA SER A 661 -20.62 49.25 -8.02
C SER A 661 -19.39 49.61 -8.84
N ARG A 662 -19.16 50.90 -9.07
CA ARG A 662 -18.11 51.37 -10.01
C ARG A 662 -16.70 51.29 -9.46
N TRP A 663 -16.54 51.25 -8.14
CA TRP A 663 -15.22 51.23 -7.52
C TRP A 663 -14.40 49.98 -7.93
N VAL A 664 -15.09 48.88 -8.26
CA VAL A 664 -14.48 47.61 -8.68
C VAL A 664 -13.72 47.81 -9.98
N ASP A 665 -14.39 48.35 -11.00
CA ASP A 665 -13.78 48.67 -12.30
C ASP A 665 -12.71 49.77 -12.18
N TYR A 666 -12.91 50.73 -11.27
CA TYR A 666 -11.94 51.81 -11.03
C TYR A 666 -10.61 51.32 -10.45
N VAL A 667 -10.64 50.29 -9.58
CA VAL A 667 -9.42 49.69 -8.99
C VAL A 667 -8.86 48.61 -9.90
N LEU A 668 -9.68 47.63 -10.30
CA LEU A 668 -9.21 46.46 -11.06
C LEU A 668 -8.94 46.79 -12.54
N GLY A 669 -9.56 47.85 -13.08
CA GLY A 669 -9.31 48.34 -14.44
C GLY A 669 -7.87 48.78 -14.69
N ALA A 670 -7.09 49.04 -13.63
CA ALA A 670 -5.66 49.32 -13.75
C ALA A 670 -4.80 48.06 -13.99
N LEU A 671 -5.34 46.85 -13.81
CA LEU A 671 -4.59 45.61 -14.00
C LEU A 671 -4.36 45.28 -15.49
N PRO A 672 -3.20 44.71 -15.87
CA PRO A 672 -2.90 44.34 -17.25
C PRO A 672 -3.89 43.34 -17.87
N THR A 673 -4.39 42.39 -17.08
CA THR A 673 -5.24 41.28 -17.52
C THR A 673 -6.74 41.59 -17.47
N TRP A 674 -7.14 42.71 -16.87
CA TRP A 674 -8.56 43.04 -16.67
C TRP A 674 -9.32 43.25 -17.99
N TRP A 675 -8.66 43.84 -18.99
CA TRP A 675 -9.28 44.11 -20.30
C TRP A 675 -9.00 43.02 -21.34
N SER A 676 -8.38 41.90 -20.95
CA SER A 676 -8.09 40.79 -21.85
C SER A 676 -9.38 40.21 -22.45
N GLY A 677 -9.40 39.96 -23.77
CA GLY A 677 -10.60 39.46 -24.48
C GLY A 677 -11.51 40.52 -25.10
N THR A 678 -11.34 41.81 -24.80
CA THR A 678 -12.14 42.92 -25.37
C THR A 678 -11.48 43.59 -26.59
N GLU A 679 -10.60 42.89 -27.31
CA GLU A 679 -9.83 43.45 -28.42
C GLU A 679 -10.69 43.84 -29.63
N GLY A 680 -10.83 45.15 -29.88
CA GLY A 680 -11.54 45.70 -31.04
C GLY A 680 -13.06 45.92 -30.85
N GLY A 681 -13.61 45.62 -29.67
CA GLY A 681 -15.03 45.82 -29.33
C GLY A 681 -15.32 47.12 -28.56
N PRO A 682 -16.60 47.44 -28.27
CA PRO A 682 -16.98 48.52 -27.35
C PRO A 682 -16.37 48.30 -25.96
N ILE A 683 -16.09 49.39 -25.24
CA ILE A 683 -15.55 49.36 -23.86
C ILE A 683 -16.63 48.80 -22.92
N LYS A 684 -16.77 47.48 -22.90
CA LYS A 684 -17.63 46.73 -21.99
C LYS A 684 -16.74 46.12 -20.89
N PRO A 685 -17.18 46.09 -19.63
CA PRO A 685 -16.47 45.37 -18.59
C PRO A 685 -16.29 43.87 -18.94
N PRO A 686 -15.28 43.19 -18.37
CA PRO A 686 -14.91 41.81 -18.74
C PRO A 686 -15.86 40.73 -18.20
N TYR A 687 -16.91 41.11 -17.46
CA TYR A 687 -17.87 40.21 -16.83
C TYR A 687 -19.23 40.25 -17.55
N LEU A 688 -19.99 39.17 -17.42
CA LEU A 688 -21.34 39.03 -17.97
C LEU A 688 -22.39 39.55 -16.99
N SER A 689 -23.49 40.12 -17.49
CA SER A 689 -24.64 40.44 -16.62
C SER A 689 -25.26 39.16 -16.07
N LYS A 690 -26.07 39.29 -15.00
CA LYS A 690 -26.83 38.18 -14.45
C LYS A 690 -27.63 37.44 -15.55
N GLU A 691 -28.36 38.19 -16.38
CA GLU A 691 -29.20 37.64 -17.44
C GLU A 691 -28.37 36.98 -18.55
N GLU A 692 -27.24 37.58 -18.91
CA GLU A 692 -26.30 36.99 -19.87
C GLU A 692 -25.75 35.66 -19.36
N LEU A 693 -25.36 35.57 -18.08
CA LEU A 693 -24.80 34.35 -17.50
C LEU A 693 -25.85 33.24 -17.34
N GLU A 694 -27.09 33.57 -16.99
CA GLU A 694 -28.22 32.61 -16.97
C GLU A 694 -28.43 31.99 -18.36
N LEU A 695 -28.33 32.80 -19.43
CA LEU A 695 -28.43 32.31 -20.81
C LEU A 695 -27.26 31.40 -21.20
N VAL A 696 -26.02 31.75 -20.81
CA VAL A 696 -24.85 30.91 -21.10
C VAL A 696 -24.94 29.57 -20.36
N LEU A 697 -25.31 29.56 -19.08
CA LEU A 697 -25.50 28.32 -18.30
C LEU A 697 -26.55 27.41 -18.93
N ALA A 698 -27.68 27.99 -19.37
CA ALA A 698 -28.72 27.24 -20.07
C ALA A 698 -28.22 26.66 -21.40
N ALA A 699 -27.47 27.44 -22.19
CA ALA A 699 -26.93 27.00 -23.48
C ALA A 699 -25.89 25.88 -23.38
N VAL A 700 -25.14 25.82 -22.27
CA VAL A 700 -24.15 24.78 -21.98
C VAL A 700 -24.80 23.52 -21.36
N GLY A 701 -26.08 23.59 -21.03
CA GLY A 701 -26.87 22.47 -20.51
C GLY A 701 -26.86 22.32 -18.99
N PHE A 702 -26.72 23.42 -18.26
CA PHE A 702 -26.98 23.51 -16.81
C PHE A 702 -28.43 23.93 -16.46
N GLY A 703 -29.27 24.17 -17.48
CA GLY A 703 -30.66 24.58 -17.26
C GLY A 703 -30.79 25.93 -16.55
N LYS A 704 -31.91 26.13 -15.85
CA LYS A 704 -32.11 27.32 -15.01
C LYS A 704 -31.36 27.10 -13.69
N PRO A 705 -30.54 28.06 -13.21
CA PRO A 705 -29.87 27.95 -11.92
C PRO A 705 -30.86 27.68 -10.79
N GLU A 706 -30.48 26.79 -9.85
CA GLU A 706 -31.27 26.42 -8.68
C GLU A 706 -31.36 27.58 -7.67
N ALA A 707 -30.27 28.34 -7.55
CA ALA A 707 -30.21 29.54 -6.74
C ALA A 707 -29.37 30.64 -7.41
N VAL A 708 -29.83 31.89 -7.28
CA VAL A 708 -29.09 33.09 -7.69
C VAL A 708 -29.15 34.11 -6.57
N VAL A 709 -28.02 34.38 -5.94
CA VAL A 709 -27.90 35.29 -4.79
C VAL A 709 -27.03 36.47 -5.16
N LEU A 710 -27.59 37.67 -4.98
CA LEU A 710 -26.86 38.94 -5.08
C LEU A 710 -26.28 39.29 -3.71
N ASP A 711 -25.07 39.82 -3.69
CA ASP A 711 -24.37 40.15 -2.44
C ASP A 711 -24.87 41.43 -1.75
N ALA A 712 -25.57 42.30 -2.47
CA ALA A 712 -26.18 43.51 -1.93
C ALA A 712 -27.44 43.93 -2.74
N GLU A 713 -28.19 44.89 -2.21
CA GLU A 713 -29.29 45.53 -2.94
C GLU A 713 -28.77 46.49 -4.02
N ALA A 714 -29.60 46.75 -5.03
CA ALA A 714 -29.20 47.64 -6.13
C ALA A 714 -29.10 49.08 -5.63
N PRO A 715 -28.05 49.85 -5.99
CA PRO A 715 -27.00 49.56 -6.96
C PRO A 715 -25.62 49.25 -6.34
N HIS A 716 -25.59 48.49 -5.24
CA HIS A 716 -24.37 48.18 -4.48
C HIS A 716 -23.85 46.75 -4.71
N GLN A 717 -24.39 46.04 -5.71
CA GLN A 717 -23.92 44.70 -6.05
C GLN A 717 -22.49 44.74 -6.56
N VAL A 718 -21.70 43.78 -6.11
CA VAL A 718 -20.33 43.56 -6.56
C VAL A 718 -20.18 42.16 -7.17
N THR A 719 -20.86 41.17 -6.59
CA THR A 719 -20.78 39.75 -6.96
C THR A 719 -22.15 39.12 -7.07
N THR A 720 -22.30 38.17 -7.99
CA THR A 720 -23.46 37.29 -8.07
C THR A 720 -23.00 35.85 -7.91
N SER A 721 -23.70 35.12 -7.05
CA SER A 721 -23.45 33.71 -6.80
C SER A 721 -24.55 32.86 -7.42
N PHE A 722 -24.16 31.85 -8.19
CA PHE A 722 -25.02 30.91 -8.88
C PHE A 722 -24.76 29.50 -8.36
N VAL A 723 -25.84 28.74 -8.17
CA VAL A 723 -25.78 27.28 -8.01
C VAL A 723 -26.51 26.69 -9.21
N ALA A 724 -25.82 25.85 -9.97
CA ALA A 724 -26.37 25.23 -11.17
C ALA A 724 -26.03 23.75 -11.22
N ARG A 725 -26.89 22.96 -11.87
CA ARG A 725 -26.78 21.51 -11.98
C ARG A 725 -26.90 21.09 -13.45
N PRO A 726 -26.11 20.13 -13.95
CA PRO A 726 -26.29 19.64 -15.31
C PRO A 726 -27.72 19.14 -15.54
N ILE A 727 -28.31 19.45 -16.70
CA ILE A 727 -29.60 18.87 -17.11
C ILE A 727 -29.39 17.37 -17.33
N HIS A 728 -30.17 16.55 -16.62
CA HIS A 728 -30.16 15.10 -16.76
C HIS A 728 -31.37 14.60 -17.58
N GLU A 729 -31.24 13.42 -18.17
CA GLU A 729 -32.37 12.71 -18.76
C GLU A 729 -33.38 12.33 -17.67
N THR A 730 -34.68 12.51 -17.93
CA THR A 730 -35.71 12.16 -16.96
C THR A 730 -35.65 10.65 -16.65
N PRO A 731 -35.74 10.25 -15.36
CA PRO A 731 -35.70 8.84 -14.99
C PRO A 731 -36.80 8.06 -15.71
N ILE A 732 -36.51 6.79 -16.01
CA ILE A 732 -37.48 5.87 -16.64
C ILE A 732 -38.67 5.74 -15.68
N LYS A 733 -39.81 6.35 -16.04
CA LYS A 733 -41.03 6.33 -15.24
C LYS A 733 -41.76 4.99 -15.33
N LYS A 734 -41.08 3.91 -14.94
CA LYS A 734 -41.64 2.56 -14.80
C LYS A 734 -41.25 2.03 -13.43
N VAL A 735 -42.18 1.47 -12.67
CA VAL A 735 -41.90 0.91 -11.33
C VAL A 735 -42.76 -0.32 -11.05
N THR A 736 -42.15 -1.35 -10.44
CA THR A 736 -42.88 -2.50 -9.92
C THR A 736 -43.29 -2.22 -8.49
N VAL A 737 -44.57 -2.37 -8.15
CA VAL A 737 -45.08 -2.13 -6.79
C VAL A 737 -45.42 -3.47 -6.15
N LEU A 738 -44.74 -3.79 -5.05
CA LEU A 738 -44.99 -4.99 -4.25
C LEU A 738 -46.04 -4.69 -3.17
N VAL A 739 -47.19 -5.35 -3.26
CA VAL A 739 -48.35 -5.13 -2.41
C VAL A 739 -49.14 -6.44 -2.19
N ASP A 740 -49.58 -6.68 -0.94
CA ASP A 740 -50.47 -7.81 -0.61
C ASP A 740 -51.96 -7.40 -0.65
N GLU A 741 -52.34 -6.32 0.06
CA GLU A 741 -53.71 -5.77 0.11
C GLU A 741 -53.76 -4.29 -0.26
N GLU A 742 -54.77 -3.89 -1.04
CA GLU A 742 -55.00 -2.49 -1.42
C GLU A 742 -55.94 -1.81 -0.42
N ARG A 743 -55.36 -1.06 0.52
CA ARG A 743 -56.07 -0.21 1.48
C ARG A 743 -55.80 1.27 1.20
N SER A 744 -56.46 2.17 1.93
CA SER A 744 -56.52 3.60 1.61
C SER A 744 -55.17 4.29 1.41
N ALA A 745 -54.14 3.96 2.20
CA ALA A 745 -52.81 4.56 2.08
C ALA A 745 -52.07 4.08 0.82
N VAL A 746 -52.09 2.77 0.56
CA VAL A 746 -51.48 2.16 -0.63
C VAL A 746 -52.14 2.64 -1.91
N THR A 747 -53.48 2.72 -1.94
CA THR A 747 -54.23 3.25 -3.09
C THR A 747 -53.86 4.71 -3.37
N HIS A 748 -53.61 5.52 -2.34
CA HIS A 748 -53.19 6.91 -2.53
C HIS A 748 -51.81 7.00 -3.18
N ILE A 749 -50.85 6.17 -2.78
CA ILE A 749 -49.50 6.12 -3.37
C ILE A 749 -49.56 5.67 -4.83
N LEU A 750 -50.35 4.64 -5.13
CA LEU A 750 -50.56 4.16 -6.51
C LEU A 750 -51.14 5.27 -7.41
N ASN A 751 -52.17 5.98 -6.94
CA ASN A 751 -52.77 7.08 -7.69
C ASN A 751 -51.79 8.23 -7.92
N GLN A 752 -50.94 8.55 -6.93
CA GLN A 752 -49.95 9.61 -7.08
C GLN A 752 -48.82 9.21 -8.04
N LEU A 753 -48.38 7.94 -8.03
CA LEU A 753 -47.43 7.40 -9.03
C LEU A 753 -47.95 7.55 -10.45
N GLU A 754 -49.20 7.12 -10.70
CA GLU A 754 -49.84 7.24 -12.02
C GLU A 754 -50.00 8.71 -12.44
N LYS A 755 -50.37 9.59 -11.50
CA LYS A 755 -50.49 11.04 -11.74
C LYS A 755 -49.16 11.70 -12.08
N ASP A 756 -48.07 11.25 -11.46
CA ASP A 756 -46.71 11.71 -11.77
C ASP A 756 -46.15 11.06 -13.06
N GLY A 757 -46.93 10.20 -13.71
CA GLY A 757 -46.64 9.62 -15.03
C GLY A 757 -45.88 8.30 -15.00
N TYR A 758 -45.90 7.56 -13.90
CA TYR A 758 -45.31 6.22 -13.80
C TYR A 758 -46.20 5.14 -14.43
N GLU A 759 -45.59 4.26 -15.23
CA GLU A 759 -46.16 2.97 -15.60
C GLU A 759 -45.96 2.01 -14.42
N VAL A 760 -47.07 1.65 -13.75
CA VAL A 760 -47.05 0.85 -12.52
C VAL A 760 -47.41 -0.61 -12.83
N ILE A 761 -46.51 -1.54 -12.47
CA ILE A 761 -46.76 -2.98 -12.53
C ILE A 761 -46.93 -3.51 -11.12
N LYS A 762 -48.08 -4.12 -10.82
CA LYS A 762 -48.36 -4.69 -9.49
C LYS A 762 -47.81 -6.12 -9.39
N CYS A 763 -47.19 -6.45 -8.26
CA CYS A 763 -46.58 -7.76 -7.99
C CYS A 763 -46.94 -8.20 -6.55
N ARG A 764 -47.19 -9.50 -6.33
CA ARG A 764 -47.40 -10.09 -5.00
C ARG A 764 -46.22 -10.95 -4.56
N LEU A 765 -46.19 -11.29 -3.28
CA LEU A 765 -45.19 -12.20 -2.71
C LEU A 765 -45.34 -13.62 -3.33
N GLY A 766 -44.52 -13.94 -4.33
CA GLY A 766 -44.54 -15.21 -5.06
C GLY A 766 -44.70 -15.07 -6.58
N ASP A 767 -45.04 -13.88 -7.07
CA ASP A 767 -45.02 -13.59 -8.50
C ASP A 767 -43.59 -13.38 -9.01
N ILE A 768 -43.38 -13.54 -10.32
CA ILE A 768 -42.09 -13.29 -10.96
C ILE A 768 -42.04 -11.81 -11.38
N PRO A 769 -41.12 -11.00 -10.83
CA PRO A 769 -41.03 -9.60 -11.19
C PRO A 769 -40.50 -9.42 -12.62
N PRO A 770 -40.88 -8.34 -13.32
CA PRO A 770 -40.34 -8.03 -14.63
C PRO A 770 -38.83 -7.76 -14.57
N ALA A 771 -38.07 -8.29 -15.53
CA ALA A 771 -36.61 -8.17 -15.56
C ALA A 771 -36.17 -6.72 -15.85
N GLY A 772 -35.19 -6.24 -15.08
CA GLY A 772 -34.55 -4.93 -15.29
C GLY A 772 -35.36 -3.72 -14.80
N GLN A 773 -36.38 -3.93 -13.94
CA GLN A 773 -37.22 -2.86 -13.42
C GLN A 773 -37.17 -2.81 -11.89
N ASP A 774 -36.80 -1.65 -11.35
CA ASP A 774 -36.75 -1.41 -9.91
C ASP A 774 -38.14 -1.51 -9.27
N MET A 775 -38.14 -1.92 -8.01
CA MET A 775 -39.34 -2.20 -7.23
C MET A 775 -39.48 -1.26 -6.03
N ILE A 776 -40.72 -0.88 -5.69
CA ILE A 776 -41.06 -0.28 -4.39
C ILE A 776 -41.94 -1.25 -3.59
N SER A 777 -41.50 -1.59 -2.38
CA SER A 777 -42.25 -2.43 -1.45
C SER A 777 -43.11 -1.57 -0.53
N LEU A 778 -44.41 -1.87 -0.53
CA LEU A 778 -45.42 -1.21 0.32
C LEU A 778 -45.97 -2.18 1.38
N LEU A 779 -45.30 -3.30 1.62
CA LEU A 779 -45.75 -4.36 2.53
C LEU A 779 -45.78 -3.91 4.01
N ASP A 780 -44.91 -2.97 4.39
CA ASP A 780 -44.79 -2.43 5.75
C ASP A 780 -45.69 -1.22 6.02
N ILE A 781 -46.56 -0.80 5.08
CA ILE A 781 -47.39 0.40 5.28
C ILE A 781 -48.52 0.14 6.28
N GLU A 782 -49.20 -1.01 6.14
CA GLU A 782 -50.40 -1.32 6.95
C GLU A 782 -50.05 -2.08 8.23
N GLN A 783 -49.06 -2.98 8.17
CA GLN A 783 -48.61 -3.80 9.30
C GLN A 783 -47.14 -4.18 9.13
N PRO A 784 -46.39 -4.45 10.23
CA PRO A 784 -44.99 -4.86 10.13
C PRO A 784 -44.89 -6.26 9.52
N PHE A 785 -44.38 -6.36 8.29
CA PHE A 785 -44.30 -7.58 7.47
C PHE A 785 -43.48 -8.69 8.11
N PHE A 786 -42.33 -8.35 8.70
CA PHE A 786 -41.42 -9.33 9.32
C PHE A 786 -41.83 -9.75 10.73
N HIS A 787 -42.81 -9.07 11.34
CA HIS A 787 -43.33 -9.49 12.63
C HIS A 787 -44.18 -10.76 12.46
N ASP A 788 -43.83 -11.81 13.19
CA ASP A 788 -44.50 -13.12 13.13
C ASP A 788 -44.58 -13.72 11.71
N ILE A 789 -43.56 -13.46 10.87
CA ILE A 789 -43.48 -14.03 9.52
C ILE A 789 -43.39 -15.56 9.55
N ASP A 790 -44.22 -16.22 8.73
CA ASP A 790 -44.18 -17.68 8.58
C ASP A 790 -43.09 -18.14 7.58
N GLU A 791 -42.79 -19.44 7.61
CA GLU A 791 -41.76 -20.05 6.76
C GLU A 791 -42.05 -19.89 5.26
N ALA A 792 -43.32 -19.98 4.86
CA ALA A 792 -43.71 -19.89 3.46
C ALA A 792 -43.50 -18.48 2.89
N ARG A 793 -43.91 -17.44 3.62
CA ARG A 793 -43.69 -16.03 3.25
C ARG A 793 -42.21 -15.67 3.26
N PHE A 794 -41.46 -16.16 4.24
CA PHE A 794 -40.01 -15.94 4.27
C PHE A 794 -39.30 -16.56 3.05
N LEU A 795 -39.71 -17.77 2.65
CA LEU A 795 -39.16 -18.43 1.45
C LEU A 795 -39.54 -17.70 0.16
N SER A 796 -40.78 -17.23 0.02
CA SER A 796 -41.19 -16.41 -1.13
C SER A 796 -40.43 -15.09 -1.21
N PHE A 797 -40.18 -14.42 -0.08
CA PHE A 797 -39.35 -13.21 -0.03
C PHE A 797 -37.92 -13.49 -0.50
N LYS A 798 -37.32 -14.61 -0.06
CA LYS A 798 -35.98 -15.03 -0.50
C LYS A 798 -35.91 -15.25 -2.01
N THR A 799 -36.90 -15.95 -2.58
CA THR A 799 -36.97 -16.19 -4.03
C THR A 799 -37.10 -14.89 -4.82
N LEU A 800 -37.96 -13.97 -4.36
CA LEU A 800 -38.16 -12.67 -4.99
C LEU A 800 -36.85 -11.85 -5.02
N LEU A 801 -36.14 -11.79 -3.90
CA LEU A 801 -34.89 -11.04 -3.78
C LEU A 801 -33.79 -11.60 -4.69
N LEU A 802 -33.67 -12.93 -4.77
CA LEU A 802 -32.71 -13.59 -5.66
C LEU A 802 -33.02 -13.29 -7.13
N GLY A 803 -34.30 -13.32 -7.53
CA GLY A 803 -34.71 -12.97 -8.89
C GLY A 803 -34.42 -11.52 -9.26
N LEU A 804 -34.60 -10.58 -8.34
CA LEU A 804 -34.23 -9.17 -8.58
C LEU A 804 -32.72 -9.00 -8.80
N GLN A 805 -31.92 -9.71 -8.01
CA GLN A 805 -30.47 -9.66 -8.11
C GLN A 805 -29.96 -10.22 -9.45
N GLU A 806 -30.51 -11.34 -9.93
CA GLU A 806 -30.14 -11.93 -11.22
C GLU A 806 -30.41 -10.99 -12.40
N HIS A 807 -31.42 -10.13 -12.29
CA HIS A 807 -31.80 -9.16 -13.32
C HIS A 807 -31.24 -7.74 -13.10
N GLY A 808 -30.36 -7.56 -12.10
CA GLY A 808 -29.75 -6.26 -11.79
C GLY A 808 -30.74 -5.18 -11.34
N SER A 809 -31.87 -5.58 -10.77
CA SER A 809 -32.93 -4.67 -10.28
C SER A 809 -32.85 -4.48 -8.77
N GLY A 810 -33.17 -3.30 -8.28
CA GLY A 810 -33.18 -2.96 -6.85
C GLY A 810 -34.59 -2.86 -6.26
N MET A 811 -34.67 -2.78 -4.93
CA MET A 811 -35.92 -2.61 -4.19
C MET A 811 -35.82 -1.46 -3.18
N LEU A 812 -36.75 -0.51 -3.26
CA LEU A 812 -36.98 0.53 -2.26
C LEU A 812 -38.09 0.09 -1.30
N TRP A 813 -37.79 -0.04 -0.02
CA TRP A 813 -38.74 -0.48 0.99
C TRP A 813 -39.31 0.71 1.76
N ALA A 814 -40.61 0.98 1.61
CA ALA A 814 -41.29 2.02 2.37
C ALA A 814 -41.80 1.45 3.70
N THR A 815 -41.43 2.09 4.81
CA THR A 815 -41.81 1.66 6.18
C THR A 815 -42.12 2.86 7.07
N HIS A 816 -42.78 2.64 8.21
CA HIS A 816 -42.92 3.65 9.26
C HIS A 816 -41.57 4.01 9.89
N LEU A 817 -41.53 5.11 10.65
CA LEU A 817 -40.35 5.60 11.37
C LEU A 817 -39.77 4.58 12.38
N ILE A 818 -38.47 4.32 12.26
CA ILE A 818 -37.69 3.37 13.07
C ILE A 818 -36.60 4.09 13.89
N ASP A 819 -35.78 4.93 13.25
CA ASP A 819 -34.62 5.56 13.91
C ASP A 819 -34.94 6.96 14.47
N ILE A 820 -35.84 7.69 13.81
CA ILE A 820 -36.25 9.05 14.21
C ILE A 820 -37.72 9.03 14.60
N GLY A 821 -38.07 9.44 15.82
CA GLY A 821 -39.49 9.57 16.20
C GLY A 821 -40.27 8.25 16.15
N CYS A 822 -39.59 7.13 16.39
CA CYS A 822 -40.17 5.79 16.36
C CYS A 822 -41.39 5.67 17.28
N ARG A 823 -42.46 5.06 16.77
CA ARG A 823 -43.69 4.77 17.54
C ARG A 823 -43.90 3.27 17.79
N ASP A 824 -43.37 2.42 16.91
CA ASP A 824 -43.51 0.97 17.00
C ASP A 824 -42.22 0.27 16.54
N LEU A 825 -41.56 -0.41 17.48
CA LEU A 825 -40.28 -1.09 17.26
C LEU A 825 -40.39 -2.33 16.38
N ARG A 826 -41.60 -2.86 16.14
CA ARG A 826 -41.79 -4.08 15.33
C ARG A 826 -41.35 -3.89 13.87
N TYR A 827 -41.41 -2.65 13.37
CA TYR A 827 -40.93 -2.27 12.04
C TYR A 827 -39.39 -2.26 11.93
N ALA A 828 -38.65 -2.28 13.04
CA ALA A 828 -37.17 -2.18 13.00
C ALA A 828 -36.49 -3.40 12.37
N GLN A 829 -37.18 -4.53 12.25
CA GLN A 829 -36.61 -5.79 11.73
C GLN A 829 -36.13 -5.65 10.28
N VAL A 830 -36.86 -4.90 9.42
CA VAL A 830 -36.45 -4.70 8.02
C VAL A 830 -35.14 -3.92 7.91
N LEU A 831 -34.87 -3.00 8.84
CA LEU A 831 -33.66 -2.18 8.83
C LEU A 831 -32.40 -3.01 9.00
N GLY A 832 -32.38 -3.90 10.00
CA GLY A 832 -31.26 -4.82 10.22
C GLY A 832 -31.10 -5.83 9.08
N LEU A 833 -32.22 -6.34 8.57
CA LEU A 833 -32.24 -7.29 7.46
C LEU A 833 -31.66 -6.67 6.18
N ALA A 834 -32.12 -5.47 5.80
CA ALA A 834 -31.65 -4.78 4.60
C ALA A 834 -30.16 -4.45 4.66
N ARG A 835 -29.67 -3.95 5.81
CA ARG A 835 -28.22 -3.71 6.03
C ARG A 835 -27.41 -4.99 5.85
N THR A 836 -27.92 -6.12 6.33
CA THR A 836 -27.27 -7.43 6.22
C THR A 836 -27.26 -7.93 4.78
N ILE A 837 -28.40 -7.88 4.08
CA ILE A 837 -28.54 -8.27 2.68
C ILE A 837 -27.60 -7.46 1.77
N ARG A 838 -27.59 -6.12 1.93
CA ARG A 838 -26.68 -5.25 1.15
C ARG A 838 -25.22 -5.64 1.34
N THR A 839 -24.83 -6.05 2.55
CA THR A 839 -23.44 -6.38 2.86
C THR A 839 -23.05 -7.79 2.42
N GLU A 840 -23.91 -8.78 2.65
CA GLU A 840 -23.59 -10.19 2.42
C GLU A 840 -23.87 -10.65 1.00
N GLN A 841 -24.92 -10.09 0.37
CA GLN A 841 -25.37 -10.48 -0.96
C GLN A 841 -25.09 -9.42 -2.03
N LEU A 842 -24.67 -8.21 -1.65
CA LEU A 842 -24.47 -7.07 -2.57
C LEU A 842 -25.74 -6.71 -3.37
N ALA A 843 -26.92 -6.92 -2.80
CA ALA A 843 -28.20 -6.57 -3.42
C ALA A 843 -28.64 -5.15 -3.05
N ASP A 844 -29.20 -4.41 -4.02
CA ASP A 844 -29.66 -3.02 -3.84
C ASP A 844 -31.02 -2.95 -3.12
N LEU A 845 -31.01 -3.10 -1.79
CA LEU A 845 -32.19 -2.97 -0.95
C LEU A 845 -32.16 -1.67 -0.13
N ALA A 846 -32.86 -0.64 -0.61
CA ALA A 846 -33.02 0.65 0.07
C ALA A 846 -34.19 0.66 1.06
N ILE A 847 -34.15 1.57 2.04
CA ILE A 847 -35.22 1.83 2.99
C ILE A 847 -35.57 3.31 2.98
N CYS A 848 -36.86 3.62 2.90
CA CYS A 848 -37.40 4.95 3.15
C CYS A 848 -38.39 4.89 4.32
N GLN A 849 -38.02 5.50 5.45
CA GLN A 849 -38.86 5.64 6.63
C GLN A 849 -39.78 6.85 6.44
N VAL A 850 -41.09 6.71 6.63
CA VAL A 850 -42.07 7.79 6.39
C VAL A 850 -42.84 8.08 7.68
N ASP A 851 -42.97 9.36 8.02
CA ASP A 851 -43.69 9.83 9.22
C ASP A 851 -45.19 9.56 9.19
N ALA A 852 -45.83 9.78 8.04
CA ALA A 852 -47.27 9.73 7.86
C ALA A 852 -47.64 9.39 6.41
N PHE A 853 -48.12 8.17 6.17
CA PHE A 853 -48.58 7.73 4.84
C PHE A 853 -49.96 8.27 4.43
N ASP A 854 -50.64 9.02 5.31
CA ASP A 854 -51.87 9.76 5.03
C ASP A 854 -51.62 11.23 4.64
N ASN A 855 -50.38 11.72 4.80
CA ASN A 855 -49.99 13.07 4.43
C ASN A 855 -49.52 13.14 2.96
N PRO A 856 -50.22 13.86 2.06
CA PRO A 856 -49.84 13.96 0.65
C PRO A 856 -48.42 14.47 0.43
N LYS A 857 -47.93 15.38 1.28
CA LYS A 857 -46.57 15.93 1.15
C LYS A 857 -45.50 14.87 1.42
N SER A 858 -45.73 14.00 2.40
CA SER A 858 -44.78 12.91 2.71
C SER A 858 -44.73 11.89 1.57
N ILE A 859 -45.85 11.68 0.87
CA ILE A 859 -45.92 10.80 -0.31
C ILE A 859 -45.19 11.43 -1.50
N ASP A 860 -45.39 12.73 -1.76
CA ASP A 860 -44.63 13.44 -2.79
C ASP A 860 -43.11 13.32 -2.54
N ARG A 861 -42.66 13.43 -1.28
CA ARG A 861 -41.25 13.20 -0.92
C ARG A 861 -40.80 11.75 -1.11
N LEU A 862 -41.65 10.76 -0.82
CA LEU A 862 -41.36 9.35 -1.08
C LEU A 862 -41.13 9.09 -2.57
N LEU A 863 -41.92 9.72 -3.45
CA LEU A 863 -41.75 9.61 -4.90
C LEU A 863 -40.46 10.29 -5.39
N GLN A 864 -40.07 11.41 -4.79
CA GLN A 864 -38.77 12.02 -5.06
C GLN A 864 -37.61 11.09 -4.65
N VAL A 865 -37.74 10.41 -3.51
CA VAL A 865 -36.76 9.39 -3.06
C VAL A 865 -36.73 8.19 -4.02
N LEU A 866 -37.88 7.74 -4.52
CA LEU A 866 -37.96 6.68 -5.54
C LEU A 866 -37.22 7.09 -6.82
N ALA A 867 -37.42 8.31 -7.30
CA ALA A 867 -36.70 8.81 -8.47
C ALA A 867 -35.18 8.83 -8.23
N LYS A 868 -34.72 9.30 -7.06
CA LYS A 868 -33.29 9.26 -6.66
C LYS A 868 -32.75 7.84 -6.57
N PHE A 869 -33.55 6.89 -6.07
CA PHE A 869 -33.18 5.49 -6.03
C PHE A 869 -33.04 4.90 -7.44
N GLN A 870 -33.95 5.20 -8.37
CA GLN A 870 -33.87 4.71 -9.76
C GLN A 870 -32.70 5.31 -10.55
N SER A 871 -32.27 6.52 -10.20
CA SER A 871 -31.09 7.16 -10.76
C SER A 871 -29.79 6.83 -10.00
N ARG A 872 -29.82 5.89 -9.05
CA ARG A 872 -28.66 5.57 -8.22
C ARG A 872 -27.49 5.13 -9.10
N GLN A 873 -26.39 5.88 -9.00
CA GLN A 873 -25.10 5.50 -9.56
C GLN A 873 -24.10 5.45 -8.42
N GLY A 874 -23.63 4.25 -8.10
CA GLY A 874 -22.51 4.07 -7.18
C GLY A 874 -21.20 4.22 -7.94
N ASP A 875 -20.20 4.85 -7.31
CA ASP A 875 -18.81 4.69 -7.71
C ASP A 875 -18.02 3.93 -6.62
N GLU A 876 -16.71 3.79 -6.82
CA GLU A 876 -15.84 3.00 -5.95
C GLU A 876 -15.58 3.65 -4.57
N GLU A 877 -15.74 4.97 -4.45
CA GLU A 877 -15.42 5.76 -3.25
C GLU A 877 -16.67 6.15 -2.44
N LEU A 878 -17.76 6.50 -3.13
CA LEU A 878 -19.05 6.89 -2.53
C LEU A 878 -20.15 5.95 -3.03
N ASN A 879 -20.58 5.03 -2.17
CA ASN A 879 -21.78 4.24 -2.41
C ASN A 879 -23.01 5.16 -2.42
N PRO A 880 -24.06 4.82 -3.18
CA PRO A 880 -25.30 5.58 -3.16
C PRO A 880 -25.96 5.45 -1.78
N ASP A 881 -26.76 6.45 -1.43
CA ASP A 881 -27.57 6.39 -0.23
C ASP A 881 -28.64 5.30 -0.37
N PHE A 882 -28.85 4.51 0.68
CA PHE A 882 -29.85 3.44 0.73
C PHE A 882 -30.78 3.58 1.93
N GLU A 883 -30.63 4.63 2.75
CA GLU A 883 -31.42 4.83 3.96
C GLU A 883 -31.86 6.28 4.06
N TRP A 884 -33.17 6.51 3.91
CA TRP A 884 -33.81 7.81 4.04
C TRP A 884 -34.87 7.80 5.14
N ALA A 885 -35.11 8.98 5.72
CA ALA A 885 -36.22 9.22 6.62
C ALA A 885 -36.94 10.52 6.24
N ILE A 886 -38.24 10.44 5.99
CA ILE A 886 -39.12 11.58 5.77
C ILE A 886 -39.72 11.95 7.12
N PHE A 887 -39.19 13.02 7.72
CA PHE A 887 -39.60 13.49 9.03
C PHE A 887 -39.87 14.99 9.00
N ASN A 888 -41.07 15.40 9.41
CA ASN A 888 -41.49 16.81 9.39
C ASN A 888 -41.35 17.44 7.99
N ASN A 889 -41.80 16.72 6.95
CA ASN A 889 -41.77 17.18 5.55
C ASN A 889 -40.36 17.47 5.00
N ARG A 890 -39.32 16.88 5.60
CA ARG A 890 -37.93 16.93 5.12
C ARG A 890 -37.43 15.51 4.90
N VAL A 891 -36.78 15.28 3.76
CA VAL A 891 -36.01 14.05 3.53
C VAL A 891 -34.69 14.18 4.26
N GLN A 892 -34.40 13.21 5.11
CA GLN A 892 -33.17 13.14 5.89
C GLN A 892 -32.40 11.89 5.53
N VAL A 893 -31.09 11.95 5.68
CA VAL A 893 -30.17 10.84 5.45
C VAL A 893 -29.31 10.64 6.69
N ALA A 894 -29.05 9.37 7.01
CA ALA A 894 -28.21 8.99 8.14
C ALA A 894 -26.72 9.05 7.77
N ARG A 895 -25.91 9.60 8.68
CA ARG A 895 -24.44 9.56 8.60
C ARG A 895 -23.88 9.03 9.91
N PHE A 896 -23.02 8.02 9.82
CA PHE A 896 -22.32 7.46 10.97
C PHE A 896 -20.94 8.12 11.09
N HIS A 897 -20.73 8.83 12.19
CA HIS A 897 -19.46 9.50 12.48
C HIS A 897 -18.65 8.66 13.48
N PRO A 898 -17.53 8.05 13.05
CA PRO A 898 -16.65 7.30 13.92
C PRO A 898 -16.06 8.20 15.00
N PHE A 899 -15.90 7.68 16.21
CA PHE A 899 -15.16 8.36 17.27
C PHE A 899 -14.33 7.35 18.07
N ALA A 900 -13.20 7.82 18.61
CA ALA A 900 -12.37 7.00 19.47
C ALA A 900 -13.05 6.80 20.83
N LEU A 901 -13.68 5.62 21.01
CA LEU A 901 -14.33 5.26 22.27
C LEU A 901 -13.38 5.36 23.46
N THR A 902 -12.10 4.99 23.27
CA THR A 902 -11.07 5.14 24.30
C THR A 902 -10.90 6.58 24.75
N ASP A 903 -10.92 7.55 23.85
CA ASP A 903 -10.72 8.96 24.21
C ASP A 903 -11.88 9.48 25.06
N GLU A 904 -13.11 9.07 24.75
CA GLU A 904 -14.30 9.41 25.54
C GLU A 904 -14.36 8.67 26.89
N LEU A 905 -13.90 7.41 26.95
CA LEU A 905 -13.80 6.65 28.19
C LEU A 905 -12.67 7.16 29.09
N LEU A 906 -11.55 7.64 28.51
CA LEU A 906 -10.41 8.23 29.21
C LEU A 906 -10.74 9.58 29.87
N VAL A 907 -11.80 10.28 29.43
CA VAL A 907 -12.30 11.50 30.11
C VAL A 907 -12.95 11.18 31.46
N SER A 908 -13.21 9.90 31.77
CA SER A 908 -13.67 9.54 33.11
C SER A 908 -12.48 9.42 34.06
N ASP A 909 -12.21 10.48 34.81
CA ASP A 909 -11.38 10.45 36.03
C ASP A 909 -12.03 9.52 37.06
N ARG A 910 -11.89 8.20 36.88
CA ARG A 910 -12.40 7.20 37.83
C ARG A 910 -11.30 6.86 38.83
N PRO A 911 -11.47 7.17 40.13
CA PRO A 911 -10.43 7.02 41.15
C PRO A 911 -10.11 5.56 41.57
N ASN A 912 -10.44 4.55 40.75
CA ASN A 912 -10.47 3.13 41.14
C ASN A 912 -9.83 2.16 40.12
N GLU A 913 -8.84 2.62 39.34
CA GLU A 913 -8.17 1.82 38.29
C GLU A 913 -6.88 1.13 38.78
N MET A 914 -6.64 -0.11 38.32
CA MET A 914 -5.35 -0.81 38.42
C MET A 914 -4.58 -0.71 37.11
N ALA A 915 -3.25 -0.82 37.13
CA ALA A 915 -2.42 -0.80 35.93
C ALA A 915 -1.47 -2.00 35.86
N THR A 916 -1.36 -2.62 34.69
CA THR A 916 -0.45 -3.73 34.40
C THR A 916 0.50 -3.35 33.27
N LEU A 917 1.75 -3.78 33.35
CA LEU A 917 2.71 -3.56 32.26
C LEU A 917 2.40 -4.51 31.09
N ASN A 918 2.36 -3.98 29.87
CA ASN A 918 2.15 -4.77 28.66
C ASN A 918 3.04 -4.26 27.51
N VAL A 919 3.19 -5.04 26.44
CA VAL A 919 3.94 -4.65 25.23
C VAL A 919 2.97 -4.44 24.08
N ARG A 920 3.00 -3.27 23.43
CA ARG A 920 2.13 -2.99 22.29
C ARG A 920 2.50 -3.86 21.09
N SER A 921 3.80 -3.94 20.81
CA SER A 921 4.36 -4.58 19.63
C SER A 921 5.40 -5.64 20.02
N PRO A 922 5.00 -6.92 20.10
CA PRO A 922 5.91 -8.01 20.39
C PRO A 922 7.14 -7.97 19.47
N GLY A 923 8.34 -8.16 20.03
CA GLY A 923 9.62 -7.97 19.32
C GLY A 923 10.25 -6.60 19.53
N ARG A 924 9.49 -5.60 20.01
CA ARG A 924 9.95 -4.23 20.25
C ARG A 924 9.78 -3.82 21.70
N VAL A 925 10.84 -3.96 22.50
CA VAL A 925 10.83 -3.66 23.94
C VAL A 925 10.55 -2.17 24.23
N ASN A 926 10.84 -1.26 23.29
CA ASN A 926 10.51 0.16 23.43
C ASN A 926 9.00 0.46 23.33
N SER A 927 8.17 -0.55 23.04
CA SER A 927 6.71 -0.43 22.94
C SER A 927 5.97 -0.84 24.23
N LEU A 928 6.70 -0.97 25.35
CA LEU A 928 6.11 -1.22 26.66
C LEU A 928 5.24 -0.04 27.12
N TYR A 929 4.06 -0.34 27.67
CA TYR A 929 3.12 0.64 28.19
C TYR A 929 2.34 0.07 29.38
N TYR A 930 1.75 0.95 30.19
CA TYR A 930 0.83 0.55 31.25
C TYR A 930 -0.60 0.47 30.68
N GLU A 931 -1.17 -0.72 30.73
CA GLU A 931 -2.56 -0.99 30.41
C GLU A 931 -3.39 -0.88 31.69
N ARG A 932 -4.47 -0.10 31.66
CA ARG A 932 -5.32 0.13 32.82
C ARG A 932 -6.55 -0.78 32.78
N HIS A 933 -6.95 -1.27 33.94
CA HIS A 933 -8.07 -2.18 34.13
C HIS A 933 -8.92 -1.75 35.33
N GLU A 934 -10.21 -2.07 35.30
CA GLU A 934 -11.06 -1.91 36.48
C GLU A 934 -10.58 -2.83 37.61
N ARG A 935 -10.58 -2.29 38.83
CA ARG A 935 -10.22 -3.06 40.02
C ARG A 935 -11.30 -4.11 40.29
N LYS A 936 -10.92 -5.40 40.28
CA LYS A 936 -11.82 -6.51 40.54
C LYS A 936 -12.18 -6.62 42.03
N ASP A 937 -13.32 -7.23 42.31
CA ASP A 937 -13.65 -7.70 43.65
C ASP A 937 -12.77 -8.90 44.01
N LEU A 938 -12.42 -9.00 45.30
CA LEU A 938 -11.61 -10.09 45.84
C LEU A 938 -12.46 -11.33 46.03
N GLU A 939 -11.97 -12.48 45.59
CA GLU A 939 -12.54 -13.77 46.00
C GLU A 939 -12.21 -14.06 47.48
N ASN A 940 -12.90 -15.04 48.07
CA ASN A 940 -12.83 -15.26 49.52
C ASN A 940 -11.42 -15.66 50.00
N ASP A 941 -10.62 -16.34 49.18
CA ASP A 941 -9.28 -16.83 49.51
C ASP A 941 -8.14 -15.94 48.94
N GLU A 942 -8.47 -14.80 48.36
CA GLU A 942 -7.50 -13.91 47.72
C GLU A 942 -7.00 -12.80 48.66
N VAL A 943 -5.83 -12.25 48.34
CA VAL A 943 -5.31 -11.01 48.96
C VAL A 943 -4.93 -10.03 47.88
N GLU A 944 -5.23 -8.75 48.12
CA GLU A 944 -4.81 -7.68 47.22
C GLU A 944 -3.58 -6.99 47.80
N VAL A 945 -2.56 -6.84 46.96
CA VAL A 945 -1.28 -6.27 47.34
C VAL A 945 -1.03 -5.02 46.51
N GLN A 946 -0.85 -3.89 47.18
CA GLN A 946 -0.28 -2.70 46.56
C GLN A 946 1.18 -2.98 46.25
N VAL A 947 1.48 -3.19 44.96
CA VAL A 947 2.82 -3.51 44.48
C VAL A 947 3.72 -2.28 44.51
N TYR A 948 4.84 -2.38 45.21
CA TYR A 948 5.91 -1.36 45.23
C TYR A 948 7.07 -1.74 44.31
N SER A 949 7.25 -3.03 44.04
CA SER A 949 8.30 -3.54 43.17
C SER A 949 7.85 -4.84 42.51
N ALA A 950 8.11 -4.98 41.20
CA ALA A 950 7.84 -6.20 40.44
C ALA A 950 9.14 -6.80 39.90
N GLY A 951 9.28 -8.13 39.97
CA GLY A 951 10.42 -8.88 39.45
C GLY A 951 10.21 -9.27 37.97
N LEU A 952 11.21 -9.03 37.14
CA LEU A 952 11.22 -9.49 35.74
C LEU A 952 12.01 -10.78 35.61
N ASN A 953 11.39 -11.78 35.00
CA ASN A 953 11.99 -13.07 34.70
C ASN A 953 12.37 -13.18 33.21
N PHE A 954 13.21 -14.16 32.87
CA PHE A 954 13.63 -14.36 31.47
C PHE A 954 12.46 -14.65 30.54
N ARG A 955 11.40 -15.31 31.05
CA ARG A 955 10.11 -15.51 30.37
C ARG A 955 9.50 -14.19 29.91
N ASP A 956 9.44 -13.18 30.78
CA ASP A 956 8.83 -11.88 30.48
C ASP A 956 9.55 -11.19 29.31
N ILE A 957 10.88 -11.33 29.24
CA ILE A 957 11.69 -10.81 28.14
C ILE A 957 11.40 -11.58 26.83
N LEU A 958 11.32 -12.90 26.87
CA LEU A 958 11.01 -13.71 25.68
C LEU A 958 9.61 -13.42 25.14
N VAL A 959 8.64 -13.17 26.03
CA VAL A 959 7.29 -12.74 25.67
C VAL A 959 7.30 -11.33 25.07
N ALA A 960 8.03 -10.38 25.68
CA ALA A 960 8.22 -9.03 25.12
C ALA A 960 8.87 -9.07 23.72
N LEU A 961 9.81 -9.97 23.51
CA LEU A 961 10.50 -10.18 22.24
C LEU A 961 9.68 -11.02 21.23
N GLY A 962 8.51 -11.53 21.62
CA GLY A 962 7.66 -12.36 20.75
C GLY A 962 8.24 -13.74 20.44
N ILE A 963 9.24 -14.20 21.19
CA ILE A 963 9.89 -15.51 21.01
C ILE A 963 9.04 -16.62 21.64
N VAL A 964 8.40 -16.34 22.77
CA VAL A 964 7.51 -17.28 23.49
C VAL A 964 6.10 -16.71 23.49
N GLU A 965 5.13 -17.54 23.14
CA GLU A 965 3.70 -17.20 23.18
C GLU A 965 3.04 -17.90 24.37
N LEU A 966 2.15 -17.16 25.05
CA LEU A 966 1.38 -17.65 26.19
C LEU A 966 -0.11 -17.46 25.92
N PRO A 967 -0.99 -18.34 26.42
CA PRO A 967 -2.44 -18.17 26.29
C PRO A 967 -2.94 -16.84 26.85
N VAL A 968 -2.34 -16.38 27.96
CA VAL A 968 -2.58 -15.07 28.56
C VAL A 968 -1.24 -14.35 28.73
N ARG A 969 -1.15 -13.13 28.20
CA ARG A 969 0.05 -12.30 28.24
C ARG A 969 0.13 -11.58 29.57
N LEU A 970 0.87 -12.17 30.50
CA LEU A 970 1.13 -11.61 31.82
C LEU A 970 2.62 -11.28 31.94
N PHE A 971 2.91 -10.02 32.29
CA PHE A 971 4.25 -9.56 32.63
C PHE A 971 4.44 -9.52 34.13
N GLY A 972 5.53 -10.12 34.59
CA GLY A 972 5.89 -10.09 36.01
C GLY A 972 5.01 -11.03 36.82
N ILE A 973 5.61 -12.12 37.26
CA ILE A 973 4.99 -13.14 38.13
C ILE A 973 5.55 -13.09 39.55
N GLU A 974 6.27 -12.01 39.86
CA GLU A 974 6.92 -11.77 41.15
C GLU A 974 6.67 -10.32 41.55
N ALA A 975 6.30 -10.10 42.81
CA ALA A 975 6.03 -8.78 43.34
C ALA A 975 6.41 -8.67 44.81
N ALA A 976 6.69 -7.45 45.26
CA ALA A 976 6.80 -7.09 46.66
C ALA A 976 5.98 -5.83 46.93
N GLY A 977 5.27 -5.83 48.05
CA GLY A 977 4.39 -4.74 48.39
C GLY A 977 3.70 -4.87 49.73
N MET A 978 2.54 -4.22 49.86
CA MET A 978 1.77 -4.19 51.09
C MET A 978 0.35 -4.67 50.85
N VAL A 979 -0.16 -5.53 51.72
CA VAL A 979 -1.54 -6.01 51.64
C VAL A 979 -2.51 -4.85 51.90
N THR A 980 -3.45 -4.62 50.99
CA THR A 980 -4.46 -3.55 51.07
C THR A 980 -5.84 -4.08 51.38
N ARG A 981 -6.14 -5.31 50.96
CA ARG A 981 -7.42 -6.00 51.19
C ARG A 981 -7.19 -7.50 51.29
N VAL A 982 -8.08 -8.17 52.01
CA VAL A 982 -7.99 -9.60 52.33
C VAL A 982 -9.39 -10.20 52.15
N GLY A 983 -9.48 -11.36 51.50
CA GLY A 983 -10.71 -12.11 51.30
C GLY A 983 -11.24 -12.72 52.61
N ALA A 984 -12.51 -13.14 52.61
CA ALA A 984 -13.21 -13.59 53.81
C ALA A 984 -12.63 -14.85 54.48
N ASP A 985 -12.00 -15.74 53.70
CA ASP A 985 -11.46 -17.04 54.12
C ASP A 985 -9.95 -16.98 54.43
N VAL A 986 -9.30 -15.83 54.28
CA VAL A 986 -7.89 -15.65 54.62
C VAL A 986 -7.75 -15.40 56.12
N SER A 987 -7.00 -16.26 56.80
CA SER A 987 -6.78 -16.17 58.24
C SER A 987 -6.05 -14.87 58.61
N PRO A 988 -6.54 -14.09 59.59
CA PRO A 988 -5.83 -12.93 60.13
C PRO A 988 -4.46 -13.26 60.76
N ASP A 989 -4.24 -14.52 61.16
CA ASP A 989 -2.96 -14.99 61.68
C ASP A 989 -1.91 -15.23 60.58
N ASP A 990 -2.36 -15.37 59.32
CA ASP A 990 -1.48 -15.58 58.16
C ASP A 990 -1.16 -14.25 57.44
N LEU A 991 -2.18 -13.47 57.06
CA LEU A 991 -2.04 -12.21 56.34
C LEU A 991 -3.14 -11.20 56.73
N GLN A 992 -2.75 -9.97 57.01
CA GLN A 992 -3.66 -8.87 57.34
C GLN A 992 -3.36 -7.61 56.52
N VAL A 993 -4.34 -6.71 56.43
CA VAL A 993 -4.17 -5.40 55.79
C VAL A 993 -3.05 -4.61 56.49
N GLY A 994 -2.09 -4.12 55.71
CA GLY A 994 -0.89 -3.42 56.18
C GLY A 994 0.37 -4.29 56.23
N ASP A 995 0.26 -5.61 56.08
CA ASP A 995 1.42 -6.49 56.07
C ASP A 995 2.29 -6.27 54.83
N ARG A 996 3.61 -6.32 55.04
CA ARG A 996 4.58 -6.28 53.95
C ARG A 996 4.83 -7.70 53.44
N VAL A 997 4.57 -7.92 52.16
CA VAL A 997 4.69 -9.23 51.50
C VAL A 997 5.69 -9.17 50.34
N ALA A 998 6.38 -10.27 50.09
CA ALA A 998 7.30 -10.42 48.97
C ALA A 998 7.24 -11.84 48.38
N GLY A 999 6.82 -11.94 47.12
CA GLY A 999 6.77 -13.16 46.32
C GLY A 999 7.89 -13.25 45.29
N THR A 1000 9.11 -12.82 45.63
CA THR A 1000 10.23 -12.68 44.67
C THR A 1000 11.20 -13.87 44.65
N MET A 1001 10.96 -14.88 45.49
CA MET A 1001 11.78 -16.10 45.55
C MET A 1001 11.12 -17.30 44.87
N LEU A 1002 9.84 -17.21 44.54
CA LEU A 1002 9.01 -18.33 44.12
C LEU A 1002 9.56 -18.98 42.84
N ILE A 1003 9.77 -18.21 41.77
CA ILE A 1003 10.12 -18.78 40.46
C ILE A 1003 11.52 -19.40 40.44
N PRO A 1004 12.59 -18.72 40.92
CA PRO A 1004 13.92 -19.31 40.99
C PRO A 1004 14.00 -20.61 41.80
N TYR A 1005 13.44 -20.61 43.02
CA TYR A 1005 13.53 -21.77 43.91
C TYR A 1005 12.59 -22.88 43.51
N PHE A 1006 11.35 -22.59 43.06
CA PHE A 1006 10.46 -23.61 42.54
C PHE A 1006 11.07 -24.31 41.33
N THR A 1007 11.63 -23.56 40.38
CA THR A 1007 12.29 -24.14 39.20
C THR A 1007 13.47 -25.02 39.60
N ALA A 1008 14.30 -24.55 40.54
CA ALA A 1008 15.46 -25.31 41.03
C ALA A 1008 15.05 -26.58 41.79
N ILE A 1009 14.10 -26.50 42.72
CA ILE A 1009 13.59 -27.64 43.49
C ILE A 1009 12.91 -28.64 42.56
N HIS A 1010 12.01 -28.19 41.68
CA HIS A 1010 11.35 -29.07 40.73
C HIS A 1010 12.37 -29.79 39.84
N SER A 1011 13.34 -29.06 39.29
CA SER A 1011 14.34 -29.65 38.40
C SER A 1011 15.30 -30.60 39.11
N ILE A 1012 15.87 -30.20 40.25
CA ILE A 1012 16.92 -30.96 40.95
C ILE A 1012 16.32 -32.07 41.82
N VAL A 1013 15.25 -31.77 42.56
CA VAL A 1013 14.66 -32.70 43.53
C VAL A 1013 13.61 -33.60 42.88
N ASN A 1014 12.66 -33.03 42.13
CA ASN A 1014 11.52 -33.83 41.63
C ASN A 1014 11.84 -34.57 40.33
N VAL A 1015 12.44 -33.89 39.35
CA VAL A 1015 12.79 -34.47 38.03
C VAL A 1015 14.15 -35.15 38.08
N GLY A 1016 15.18 -34.45 38.56
CA GLY A 1016 16.55 -34.93 38.64
C GLY A 1016 16.78 -35.94 39.76
N ARG A 1017 15.93 -35.93 40.81
CA ARG A 1017 16.00 -36.80 41.98
C ARG A 1017 17.40 -36.89 42.59
N VAL A 1018 18.09 -35.75 42.63
CA VAL A 1018 19.48 -35.68 43.09
C VAL A 1018 19.54 -35.99 44.59
N THR A 1019 20.41 -36.91 44.97
CA THR A 1019 20.66 -37.30 46.37
C THR A 1019 22.05 -36.88 46.84
N LYS A 1020 22.26 -36.91 48.16
CA LYS A 1020 23.56 -36.64 48.80
C LYS A 1020 24.73 -37.35 48.12
N GLY A 1021 25.80 -36.60 47.86
CA GLY A 1021 27.03 -37.07 47.23
C GLY A 1021 26.99 -37.22 45.70
N GLN A 1022 25.87 -36.91 45.04
CA GLN A 1022 25.80 -36.86 43.57
C GLN A 1022 26.28 -35.52 43.01
N SER A 1023 26.67 -35.54 41.74
CA SER A 1023 27.33 -34.45 41.03
C SER A 1023 26.37 -33.68 40.12
N VAL A 1024 26.29 -32.36 40.25
CA VAL A 1024 25.44 -31.48 39.42
C VAL A 1024 26.25 -30.36 38.76
N LEU A 1025 26.11 -30.21 37.44
CA LEU A 1025 26.64 -29.04 36.71
C LEU A 1025 25.54 -27.99 36.53
N ILE A 1026 25.75 -26.80 37.11
CA ILE A 1026 24.82 -25.68 37.05
C ILE A 1026 25.30 -24.65 36.02
N HIS A 1027 24.56 -24.51 34.92
CA HIS A 1027 24.85 -23.48 33.91
C HIS A 1027 24.31 -22.11 34.34
N SER A 1028 25.02 -21.05 33.99
CA SER A 1028 24.63 -19.66 34.27
C SER A 1028 24.36 -19.39 35.76
N ALA A 1029 25.30 -19.83 36.61
CA ALA A 1029 25.20 -19.78 38.07
C ALA A 1029 25.01 -18.37 38.66
N CYS A 1030 25.27 -17.31 37.90
CA CYS A 1030 25.04 -15.93 38.33
C CYS A 1030 23.58 -15.47 38.16
N GLY A 1031 22.72 -16.21 37.45
CA GLY A 1031 21.30 -15.88 37.30
C GLY A 1031 20.46 -16.34 38.49
N GLY A 1032 19.24 -15.80 38.64
CA GLY A 1032 18.35 -16.11 39.79
C GLY A 1032 18.13 -17.61 40.01
N VAL A 1033 17.73 -18.35 38.96
CA VAL A 1033 17.57 -19.82 39.02
C VAL A 1033 18.89 -20.53 39.31
N GLY A 1034 20.02 -20.03 38.79
CA GLY A 1034 21.35 -20.60 39.03
C GLY A 1034 21.79 -20.48 40.49
N LEU A 1035 21.53 -19.32 41.12
CA LEU A 1035 21.78 -19.10 42.54
C LEU A 1035 20.89 -19.99 43.41
N ALA A 1036 19.60 -20.11 43.08
CA ALA A 1036 18.69 -21.02 43.78
C ALA A 1036 19.13 -22.48 43.65
N ALA A 1037 19.55 -22.91 42.45
CA ALA A 1037 20.06 -24.25 42.19
C ALA A 1037 21.31 -24.58 43.02
N ILE A 1038 22.22 -23.62 43.24
CA ILE A 1038 23.39 -23.80 44.11
C ILE A 1038 22.95 -24.04 45.55
N GLN A 1039 22.02 -23.24 46.06
CA GLN A 1039 21.54 -23.39 47.44
C GLN A 1039 20.78 -24.71 47.64
N VAL A 1040 19.96 -25.13 46.67
CA VAL A 1040 19.28 -26.43 46.69
C VAL A 1040 20.29 -27.58 46.65
N ALA A 1041 21.31 -27.50 45.80
CA ALA A 1041 22.38 -28.50 45.74
C ALA A 1041 23.17 -28.58 47.06
N GLN A 1042 23.48 -27.43 47.68
CA GLN A 1042 24.12 -27.37 49.00
C GLN A 1042 23.26 -27.98 50.10
N MET A 1043 21.96 -27.71 50.09
CA MET A 1043 20.99 -28.28 51.04
C MET A 1043 20.92 -29.81 50.94
N LEU A 1044 21.05 -30.36 49.73
CA LEU A 1044 21.07 -31.80 49.48
C LEU A 1044 22.43 -32.45 49.76
N GLU A 1045 23.45 -31.67 50.12
CA GLU A 1045 24.85 -32.12 50.21
C GLU A 1045 25.34 -32.79 48.91
N ALA A 1046 24.92 -32.26 47.76
CA ALA A 1046 25.38 -32.66 46.44
C ALA A 1046 26.69 -31.93 46.07
N GLU A 1047 27.56 -32.58 45.31
CA GLU A 1047 28.72 -31.92 44.70
C GLU A 1047 28.27 -31.10 43.50
N PHE A 1048 28.73 -29.85 43.37
CA PHE A 1048 28.33 -29.01 42.24
C PHE A 1048 29.50 -28.29 41.57
N TRP A 1049 29.37 -28.13 40.26
CA TRP A 1049 30.23 -27.32 39.39
C TRP A 1049 29.40 -26.23 38.74
N GLN A 1050 30.01 -25.08 38.45
CA GLN A 1050 29.28 -23.90 38.00
C GLN A 1050 29.90 -23.20 36.80
N ARG A 1051 29.04 -22.66 35.93
CA ARG A 1051 29.42 -21.85 34.77
C ARG A 1051 29.12 -20.37 35.00
N ARG A 1052 30.12 -19.48 34.88
CA ARG A 1052 29.99 -18.02 35.10
C ARG A 1052 30.70 -17.20 34.00
N GLU A 1053 30.34 -15.93 33.85
CA GLU A 1053 31.01 -15.00 32.92
C GLU A 1053 32.35 -14.50 33.48
N SER A 1054 33.37 -14.37 32.62
CA SER A 1054 34.77 -14.16 33.06
C SER A 1054 35.06 -12.83 33.76
N GLN A 1055 34.15 -11.84 33.68
CA GLN A 1055 34.36 -10.50 34.27
C GLN A 1055 33.98 -10.41 35.77
N VAL A 1056 33.49 -11.48 36.39
CA VAL A 1056 33.03 -11.49 37.80
C VAL A 1056 33.91 -12.38 38.70
N LEU A 1057 35.21 -12.52 38.38
CA LEU A 1057 36.16 -13.38 39.10
C LEU A 1057 36.77 -12.72 40.35
N ASP A 1058 36.44 -11.46 40.66
CA ASP A 1058 37.12 -10.64 41.67
C ASP A 1058 36.50 -10.71 43.09
N GLY A 1059 36.30 -11.92 43.60
CA GLY A 1059 35.99 -12.17 45.01
C GLY A 1059 37.06 -13.06 45.67
N PRO A 1060 37.29 -12.96 47.00
CA PRO A 1060 38.26 -13.80 47.70
C PRO A 1060 37.75 -15.26 47.80
N LEU A 1061 37.94 -16.03 46.74
CA LEU A 1061 37.60 -17.46 46.67
C LEU A 1061 38.84 -18.32 46.97
N SER A 1062 38.66 -19.41 47.71
CA SER A 1062 39.70 -20.40 48.00
C SER A 1062 40.16 -21.13 46.73
N HIS A 1063 41.37 -21.70 46.74
CA HIS A 1063 41.95 -22.39 45.57
C HIS A 1063 41.09 -23.59 45.11
N SER A 1064 40.41 -24.27 46.03
CA SER A 1064 39.47 -25.37 45.75
C SER A 1064 38.17 -24.92 45.08
N GLU A 1065 37.72 -23.69 45.34
CA GLU A 1065 36.50 -23.13 44.74
C GLU A 1065 36.74 -22.65 43.30
N LYS A 1066 37.96 -22.18 42.98
CA LYS A 1066 38.32 -21.75 41.62
C LYS A 1066 38.26 -22.88 40.60
N ASN A 1067 38.64 -24.10 40.99
CA ASN A 1067 38.60 -25.27 40.09
C ASN A 1067 37.19 -25.73 39.74
N ARG A 1068 36.16 -25.23 40.44
CA ARG A 1068 34.75 -25.58 40.20
C ARG A 1068 34.00 -24.55 39.36
N ILE A 1069 34.69 -23.55 38.80
CA ILE A 1069 34.13 -22.45 38.01
C ILE A 1069 34.65 -22.50 36.57
N PHE A 1070 33.74 -22.55 35.60
CA PHE A 1070 34.08 -22.60 34.17
C PHE A 1070 33.46 -21.45 33.37
N ASN A 1071 34.06 -21.13 32.22
CA ASN A 1071 33.59 -20.06 31.32
C ASN A 1071 32.25 -20.43 30.67
N SER A 1072 31.32 -19.48 30.62
CA SER A 1072 30.00 -19.64 30.00
C SER A 1072 29.88 -19.32 28.52
N ARG A 1073 30.93 -18.81 27.86
CA ARG A 1073 30.85 -18.28 26.49
C ARG A 1073 31.53 -19.15 25.42
N ASP A 1074 32.25 -20.20 25.80
CA ASP A 1074 32.98 -21.07 24.86
C ASP A 1074 32.94 -22.56 25.27
N LYS A 1075 33.50 -23.44 24.43
CA LYS A 1075 33.53 -24.91 24.66
C LYS A 1075 34.58 -25.36 25.67
N THR A 1076 35.42 -24.45 26.21
CA THR A 1076 36.55 -24.82 27.07
C THR A 1076 36.11 -25.43 28.41
N PHE A 1077 34.87 -25.19 28.84
CA PHE A 1077 34.31 -25.80 30.04
C PHE A 1077 34.25 -27.33 29.96
N VAL A 1078 34.07 -27.91 28.77
CA VAL A 1078 33.97 -29.37 28.61
C VAL A 1078 35.28 -30.03 29.05
N ASP A 1079 36.41 -29.51 28.58
CA ASP A 1079 37.74 -30.00 28.96
C ASP A 1079 38.05 -29.73 30.44
N GLY A 1080 37.53 -28.63 31.00
CA GLY A 1080 37.65 -28.30 32.43
C GLY A 1080 36.86 -29.25 33.32
N VAL A 1081 35.57 -29.49 33.01
CA VAL A 1081 34.69 -30.41 33.75
C VAL A 1081 35.23 -31.83 33.68
N MET A 1082 35.64 -32.30 32.50
CA MET A 1082 36.18 -33.66 32.33
C MET A 1082 37.47 -33.90 33.13
N ARG A 1083 38.30 -32.85 33.28
CA ARG A 1083 39.53 -32.89 34.08
C ARG A 1083 39.23 -33.00 35.58
N GLU A 1084 38.33 -32.18 36.09
CA GLU A 1084 38.01 -32.11 37.53
C GLU A 1084 37.14 -33.29 38.00
N THR A 1085 36.28 -33.81 37.11
CA THR A 1085 35.42 -34.98 37.39
C THR A 1085 36.11 -36.32 37.13
N LYS A 1086 37.36 -36.32 36.63
CA LYS A 1086 38.10 -37.53 36.20
C LYS A 1086 37.30 -38.41 35.22
N GLY A 1087 36.46 -37.80 34.39
CA GLY A 1087 35.59 -38.51 33.43
C GLY A 1087 34.39 -39.23 34.05
N VAL A 1088 34.01 -38.92 35.30
CA VAL A 1088 32.80 -39.45 35.96
C VAL A 1088 31.55 -38.66 35.52
N ALA A 1089 30.42 -39.35 35.41
CA ALA A 1089 29.14 -38.78 34.95
C ALA A 1089 28.57 -37.75 35.95
N TRP A 1090 27.76 -36.82 35.44
CA TRP A 1090 27.20 -35.70 36.18
C TRP A 1090 25.83 -35.32 35.62
N THR A 1091 24.93 -34.88 36.50
CA THR A 1091 23.60 -34.37 36.10
C THR A 1091 23.74 -32.93 35.60
N SER A 1092 23.32 -32.66 34.37
CA SER A 1092 23.39 -31.33 33.75
C SER A 1092 22.11 -30.53 34.00
N PHE A 1093 22.23 -29.33 34.58
CA PHE A 1093 21.13 -28.39 34.73
C PHE A 1093 21.38 -27.11 33.92
N SER A 1094 20.60 -26.90 32.85
CA SER A 1094 20.72 -25.72 31.99
C SER A 1094 19.42 -24.92 31.86
N THR A 1095 19.55 -23.61 32.07
CA THR A 1095 18.50 -22.59 31.83
C THR A 1095 18.52 -22.01 30.41
N ARG A 1096 19.49 -22.41 29.56
CA ARG A 1096 19.60 -21.97 28.16
C ARG A 1096 19.50 -23.15 27.19
N SER A 1097 18.70 -22.99 26.14
CA SER A 1097 18.58 -23.95 25.02
C SER A 1097 19.89 -24.16 24.25
N GLN A 1098 20.82 -23.19 24.31
CA GLN A 1098 22.13 -23.25 23.64
C GLN A 1098 23.07 -24.34 24.17
N ALA A 1099 22.80 -25.01 25.30
CA ALA A 1099 23.70 -26.04 25.80
C ALA A 1099 23.86 -27.24 24.85
N SER A 1100 22.88 -27.53 24.00
CA SER A 1100 22.92 -28.66 23.07
C SER A 1100 23.94 -28.50 21.94
N SER A 1101 24.20 -27.28 21.46
CA SER A 1101 25.16 -27.02 20.35
C SER A 1101 26.64 -27.06 20.80
N TYR A 1102 26.87 -27.02 22.12
CA TYR A 1102 28.21 -27.05 22.71
C TYR A 1102 28.61 -28.43 23.25
N MET A 1103 27.69 -29.39 23.39
CA MET A 1103 28.03 -30.77 23.74
C MET A 1103 28.48 -31.55 22.48
N PRO A 1104 29.67 -32.17 22.47
CA PRO A 1104 30.07 -33.05 21.38
C PRO A 1104 29.17 -34.31 21.32
N HIS A 1105 28.84 -34.77 20.11
CA HIS A 1105 28.24 -36.08 19.87
C HIS A 1105 29.22 -37.18 20.35
N GLY A 1106 29.16 -37.54 21.63
CA GLY A 1106 30.10 -38.49 22.23
C GLY A 1106 30.15 -38.56 23.76
N VAL A 1107 29.43 -37.70 24.49
CA VAL A 1107 29.31 -37.87 25.96
C VAL A 1107 28.31 -38.99 26.25
N VAL A 1108 28.83 -40.17 26.60
CA VAL A 1108 28.02 -41.31 27.06
C VAL A 1108 27.63 -41.06 28.52
N LEU A 1109 26.39 -40.61 28.76
CA LEU A 1109 25.76 -40.74 30.08
C LEU A 1109 25.54 -42.24 30.32
N ARG A 1110 26.18 -42.83 31.34
CA ARG A 1110 25.90 -44.22 31.72
C ARG A 1110 24.50 -44.32 32.34
N ASN A 1111 23.86 -45.47 32.15
CA ASN A 1111 22.55 -45.86 32.65
C ASN A 1111 22.20 -45.23 34.01
N SER A 1112 21.10 -44.46 34.02
CA SER A 1112 20.39 -43.83 35.16
C SER A 1112 20.63 -42.34 35.48
N GLU A 1113 21.10 -41.49 34.56
CA GLU A 1113 21.24 -40.04 34.81
C GLU A 1113 20.43 -39.15 33.85
N HIS A 1114 19.81 -38.09 34.40
CA HIS A 1114 18.85 -37.22 33.72
C HIS A 1114 19.53 -35.97 33.10
N TYR A 1115 19.27 -35.69 31.82
CA TYR A 1115 19.57 -34.39 31.22
C TYR A 1115 18.38 -33.46 31.42
N LEU A 1116 18.50 -32.48 32.33
CA LEU A 1116 17.42 -31.58 32.69
C LEU A 1116 17.41 -30.39 31.74
N LYS A 1117 16.60 -30.49 30.69
CA LYS A 1117 16.35 -29.40 29.74
C LYS A 1117 15.10 -28.65 30.18
N LEU A 1118 15.25 -27.38 30.52
CA LEU A 1118 14.13 -26.47 30.69
C LEU A 1118 13.61 -26.10 29.29
N GLU A 1119 12.77 -26.94 28.71
CA GLU A 1119 11.92 -26.55 27.58
C GLU A 1119 10.58 -26.06 28.11
N SER A 1120 10.08 -24.98 27.54
CA SER A 1120 8.74 -24.48 27.82
C SER A 1120 7.73 -25.42 27.15
N GLU A 1121 7.45 -26.56 27.79
CA GLU A 1121 6.21 -27.30 27.52
C GLU A 1121 5.17 -26.86 28.56
N THR A 1122 4.11 -26.24 28.01
CA THR A 1122 2.85 -25.74 28.60
C THR A 1122 2.93 -24.53 29.52
#